data_AF-A0A1Y3N6X2-F1
#
_entry.id   AF-A0A1Y3N6X2-F1
#
_cell.length_a   1.000
_cell.length_b   1.000
_cell.length_c   1.000
_cell.angle_alpha   90.00
_cell.angle_beta   90.00
_cell.angle_gamma   90.00
#
_symmetry.space_group_name_H-M   'P 1'
#
loop_
_entity.id
_entity.type
_entity.pdbx_description
1 polymer ?
#
loop_
_entity_poly.entity_id
_entity_poly.type
_entity_poly.pdbx_seq_one_letter_code
_entity_poly.pdbx_strand_id
1 'polypeptide(L)'
;MVFNFKNIISKIGFLSLALNSTITTYALGASYKAEKMVESYDYLLNPYIGWYHGPDIVRLSDDFKHDCAYYDTFNYVQNDNNKSEYGLQYLGVTLEEYRDRDITETGLKALRNVLDELRNRKKSRDPHTQVIINFYYDNDENCQATGSVKYFHSNISRYRDNASSSYNMKINGKTVSSNDGCYRKVKTSDSTCTKIKTENIEPTNINQVLRHVEQVADIINEYKDIIYIARGVLIGTWGEMHGSKFSNLDGYTKIMKKMHKLIDPSIYLSVRTPEQRRGILNKIKEENSSMAEQLSKRLGHFNDGLFDRETDSGTYTSREYTLSDIKQYPYEFVRYYRDYEEEYQNKVSLTVPNGGESVYNEADTTYKSFDVSDKHSRKIRLSYLNPRHHQSVYTHWESTKPSIKNWGNGKDYIGKHLGYRYVLRESSLNNNILNIKFENVGYAPSYKDFQTKLIFKPTSSGDILYTQIDTNNKVWCTSSNNIEILKINLDQQAVKNLSNNSKSNFKNQKYDVYFLVNDVKTQVNIKFANTNTFNNQYGYKIGEITISNSAAASPSTRTVTSTRKSTTTIRRNEPTSTSKDLPVSTDECGASVGKRCAKGLCCSKYGWCGKSSDYCDNNCQSEFGDCRKSLNDKDRCGQGVGRCAPGYCCSKYGWCGKTSDHCGVECQPKYGICGNY
;
A
#
# COMPACT_ATOMS: atom_id res chain seq x y z
N MET A 1 19.06 18.68 64.08
CA MET A 1 20.50 18.94 64.18
C MET A 1 20.79 20.16 63.32
N VAL A 2 21.09 21.28 63.96
CA VAL A 2 21.43 22.56 63.31
C VAL A 2 22.76 22.37 62.59
N PHE A 3 22.93 22.83 61.33
CA PHE A 3 24.15 23.52 60.92
C PHE A 3 23.90 24.43 59.71
N ASN A 4 24.25 25.69 59.95
CA ASN A 4 24.29 26.85 59.08
C ASN A 4 25.74 26.98 58.58
N PHE A 5 25.98 27.30 57.31
CA PHE A 5 27.22 28.00 56.94
C PHE A 5 27.06 28.85 55.67
N LYS A 6 27.33 30.15 55.87
CA LYS A 6 27.58 31.21 54.90
C LYS A 6 28.96 31.08 54.25
N ASN A 7 29.12 31.85 53.15
CA ASN A 7 30.35 32.27 52.44
C ASN A 7 30.81 31.26 51.36
N ILE A 8 31.26 31.66 50.16
CA ILE A 8 32.25 32.69 49.83
C ILE A 8 32.02 33.28 48.41
N ILE A 9 32.37 34.56 48.30
CA ILE A 9 32.42 35.48 47.16
C ILE A 9 33.66 35.26 46.24
N SER A 10 33.54 35.68 44.97
CA SER A 10 34.58 36.15 44.02
C SER A 10 35.17 35.19 42.97
N LYS A 11 34.90 35.50 41.70
CA LYS A 11 35.82 36.07 40.68
C LYS A 11 35.00 36.27 39.39
N ILE A 12 34.68 37.52 39.00
CA ILE A 12 35.42 38.36 38.03
C ILE A 12 35.75 37.56 36.76
N GLY A 13 35.31 37.90 35.54
CA GLY A 13 34.69 39.14 35.08
C GLY A 13 34.22 39.04 33.61
N PHE A 14 33.64 40.15 33.18
CA PHE A 14 33.09 40.47 31.86
C PHE A 14 33.85 39.94 30.64
N LEU A 15 33.11 39.39 29.67
CA LEU A 15 33.13 39.92 28.30
C LEU A 15 31.77 39.70 27.62
N SER A 16 31.06 40.80 27.41
CA SER A 16 29.87 40.90 26.58
C SER A 16 30.21 40.67 25.11
N LEU A 17 29.62 39.65 24.50
CA LEU A 17 29.46 39.57 23.05
C LEU A 17 27.96 39.39 22.77
N ALA A 18 27.30 40.52 22.56
CA ALA A 18 25.95 40.55 22.03
C ALA A 18 25.98 40.03 20.59
N LEU A 19 25.53 38.80 20.38
CA LEU A 19 25.13 38.31 19.06
C LEU A 19 23.62 38.46 18.94
N ASN A 20 23.19 39.65 18.51
CA ASN A 20 21.87 39.85 17.92
C ASN A 20 21.82 39.06 16.60
N SER A 21 21.24 37.86 16.61
CA SER A 21 20.83 37.20 15.37
C SER A 21 19.37 37.53 15.09
N THR A 22 19.15 38.62 14.37
CA THR A 22 17.91 38.88 13.63
C THR A 22 17.68 37.74 12.64
N ILE A 23 16.62 36.95 12.84
CA ILE A 23 16.13 36.02 11.81
C ILE A 23 15.32 36.85 10.81
N THR A 24 15.98 37.32 9.76
CA THR A 24 15.32 37.99 8.64
C THR A 24 14.64 36.91 7.79
N THR A 25 13.31 36.76 7.90
CA THR A 25 12.53 35.99 6.93
C THR A 25 12.43 36.81 5.66
N TYR A 26 13.29 36.53 4.68
CA TYR A 26 13.11 37.06 3.33
C TYR A 26 11.92 36.32 2.71
N ALA A 27 10.81 37.02 2.47
CA ALA A 27 9.80 36.51 1.56
C ALA A 27 10.48 36.34 0.19
N LEU A 28 10.65 35.10 -0.28
CA LEU A 28 11.05 34.86 -1.66
C LEU A 28 10.08 35.63 -2.55
N GLY A 29 10.57 36.58 -3.35
CA GLY A 29 9.82 37.23 -4.41
C GLY A 29 9.57 36.23 -5.55
N ALA A 30 8.84 35.16 -5.24
CA ALA A 30 8.62 34.02 -6.11
C ALA A 30 7.32 34.21 -6.91
N SER A 31 7.42 34.16 -8.23
CA SER A 31 6.25 33.99 -9.09
C SER A 31 6.20 32.55 -9.59
N TYR A 32 5.00 32.01 -9.74
CA TYR A 32 4.78 30.64 -10.19
C TYR A 32 3.78 30.61 -11.33
N LYS A 33 4.15 29.91 -12.40
CA LYS A 33 3.27 29.60 -13.52
C LYS A 33 3.02 28.10 -13.53
N ALA A 34 1.79 27.71 -13.20
CA ALA A 34 1.38 26.30 -13.22
C ALA A 34 1.39 25.73 -14.64
N GLU A 35 1.80 24.47 -14.77
CA GLU A 35 1.59 23.68 -15.98
C GLU A 35 0.13 23.19 -16.02
N LYS A 36 -0.47 23.15 -17.20
CA LYS A 36 -1.82 22.59 -17.35
C LYS A 36 -1.71 21.06 -17.28
N MET A 37 -2.26 20.47 -16.22
CA MET A 37 -2.30 19.02 -16.08
C MET A 37 -3.58 18.47 -16.73
N VAL A 38 -3.41 17.56 -17.69
CA VAL A 38 -4.54 16.95 -18.43
C VAL A 38 -4.54 15.45 -18.17
N GLU A 39 -5.72 14.89 -17.86
CA GLU A 39 -5.88 13.46 -17.61
C GLU A 39 -5.66 12.64 -18.88
N SER A 40 -4.90 11.56 -18.77
CA SER A 40 -4.79 10.53 -19.80
C SER A 40 -5.77 9.39 -19.48
N TYR A 41 -6.31 8.78 -20.53
CA TYR A 41 -7.17 7.61 -20.48
C TYR A 41 -6.47 6.33 -20.97
N ASP A 42 -5.14 6.38 -21.07
CA ASP A 42 -4.33 5.23 -21.47
C ASP A 42 -4.12 4.28 -20.29
N TYR A 43 -3.77 3.03 -20.60
CA TYR A 43 -3.29 2.11 -19.58
C TYR A 43 -2.01 2.65 -18.93
N LEU A 44 -1.94 2.54 -17.60
CA LEU A 44 -0.72 2.83 -16.85
C LEU A 44 -0.01 1.53 -16.53
N LEU A 45 1.25 1.44 -16.93
CA LEU A 45 2.13 0.37 -16.46
C LEU A 45 2.84 0.86 -15.19
N ASN A 46 2.35 0.38 -14.05
CA ASN A 46 2.87 0.61 -12.71
C ASN A 46 2.96 -0.73 -11.97
N PRO A 47 3.86 -0.89 -10.98
CA PRO A 47 3.95 -2.14 -10.22
C PRO A 47 2.74 -2.33 -9.30
N TYR A 48 2.46 -3.58 -8.94
CA TYR A 48 1.46 -4.00 -7.94
C TYR A 48 -0.03 -3.85 -8.30
N ILE A 49 -0.36 -3.47 -9.54
CA ILE A 49 -1.74 -3.19 -9.98
C ILE A 49 -2.02 -3.78 -11.36
N GLY A 50 -3.30 -3.81 -11.73
CA GLY A 50 -3.72 -4.09 -13.10
C GLY A 50 -4.05 -5.55 -13.36
N TRP A 51 -4.10 -5.90 -14.64
CA TRP A 51 -4.24 -7.29 -15.06
C TRP A 51 -3.00 -8.08 -14.63
N TYR A 52 -3.20 -9.30 -14.12
CA TYR A 52 -2.07 -10.20 -13.89
C TYR A 52 -1.98 -11.26 -14.99
N HIS A 53 -0.77 -11.70 -15.30
CA HIS A 53 -0.49 -12.60 -16.41
C HIS A 53 0.41 -13.74 -15.96
N GLY A 54 0.32 -14.91 -16.56
CA GLY A 54 1.28 -15.96 -16.23
C GLY A 54 0.80 -17.34 -16.57
N PRO A 55 1.66 -18.35 -16.47
CA PRO A 55 1.25 -19.72 -16.65
C PRO A 55 0.39 -20.18 -15.48
N ASP A 56 -0.64 -20.96 -15.79
CA ASP A 56 -1.58 -21.46 -14.78
C ASP A 56 -0.93 -22.52 -13.87
N ILE A 57 0.07 -23.25 -14.40
CA ILE A 57 0.69 -24.39 -13.72
C ILE A 57 2.19 -24.57 -14.01
N VAL A 58 2.96 -24.66 -12.93
CA VAL A 58 4.32 -25.21 -12.87
C VAL A 58 4.26 -26.50 -12.10
N ARG A 59 4.59 -27.62 -12.77
CA ARG A 59 4.70 -28.91 -12.10
C ARG A 59 6.09 -29.10 -11.52
N LEU A 60 6.20 -29.08 -10.20
CA LEU A 60 7.41 -29.52 -9.53
C LEU A 60 7.46 -31.05 -9.54
N SER A 61 8.63 -31.57 -9.92
CA SER A 61 8.88 -33.00 -10.05
C SER A 61 10.36 -33.30 -9.88
N ASP A 62 10.69 -34.49 -9.38
CA ASP A 62 12.06 -35.00 -9.38
C ASP A 62 12.60 -35.20 -10.82
N ASP A 63 11.71 -35.24 -11.81
CA ASP A 63 12.03 -35.39 -13.22
C ASP A 63 11.45 -34.26 -14.09
N PHE A 64 11.48 -33.02 -13.58
CA PHE A 64 10.91 -31.84 -14.28
C PHE A 64 11.45 -31.64 -15.71
N LYS A 65 12.63 -32.18 -16.04
CA LYS A 65 13.23 -32.16 -17.39
C LYS A 65 12.43 -32.96 -18.42
N HIS A 66 11.48 -33.77 -18.00
CA HIS A 66 10.55 -34.46 -18.90
C HIS A 66 9.11 -33.98 -18.69
N ASP A 67 8.86 -32.88 -17.98
CA ASP A 67 7.50 -32.36 -17.80
C ASP A 67 7.21 -31.21 -18.77
N CYS A 68 6.23 -31.39 -19.66
CA CYS A 68 5.92 -30.36 -20.65
C CYS A 68 5.33 -29.08 -20.04
N ALA A 69 4.58 -29.15 -18.93
CA ALA A 69 4.02 -27.96 -18.30
C ALA A 69 5.13 -27.10 -17.67
N TYR A 70 6.18 -27.76 -17.15
CA TYR A 70 7.39 -27.08 -16.72
C TYR A 70 8.11 -26.39 -17.88
N TYR A 71 8.31 -27.07 -19.01
CA TYR A 71 8.87 -26.46 -20.23
C TYR A 71 8.06 -25.27 -20.73
N ASP A 72 6.73 -25.42 -20.83
CA ASP A 72 5.83 -24.38 -21.32
C ASP A 72 5.90 -23.13 -20.45
N THR A 73 5.89 -23.31 -19.12
CA THR A 73 6.09 -22.21 -18.17
C THR A 73 7.45 -21.56 -18.36
N PHE A 74 8.53 -22.36 -18.37
CA PHE A 74 9.88 -21.84 -18.46
C PHE A 74 10.07 -21.02 -19.76
N ASN A 75 9.55 -21.52 -20.88
CA ASN A 75 9.56 -20.84 -22.16
C ASN A 75 8.71 -19.56 -22.16
N TYR A 76 7.53 -19.58 -21.52
CA TYR A 76 6.71 -18.39 -21.37
C TYR A 76 7.49 -17.31 -20.60
N VAL A 77 8.06 -17.63 -19.44
CA VAL A 77 8.78 -16.63 -18.63
C VAL A 77 10.00 -16.07 -19.39
N GLN A 78 10.79 -16.95 -20.00
CA GLN A 78 12.02 -16.57 -20.70
C GLN A 78 11.75 -15.75 -21.96
N ASN A 79 10.83 -16.20 -22.82
CA ASN A 79 10.71 -15.70 -24.19
C ASN A 79 9.53 -14.74 -24.42
N ASP A 80 8.55 -14.66 -23.50
CA ASP A 80 7.41 -13.76 -23.67
C ASP A 80 7.83 -12.29 -23.67
N ASN A 81 7.74 -11.65 -24.83
CA ASN A 81 8.04 -10.24 -25.01
C ASN A 81 6.76 -9.40 -25.20
N ASN A 82 5.58 -9.96 -24.91
CA ASN A 82 4.33 -9.22 -25.06
C ASN A 82 4.23 -8.11 -24.02
N LYS A 83 4.41 -6.86 -24.46
CA LYS A 83 4.33 -5.68 -23.59
C LYS A 83 2.98 -5.48 -22.93
N SER A 84 1.90 -6.06 -23.47
CA SER A 84 0.59 -6.02 -22.80
C SER A 84 0.51 -6.91 -21.57
N GLU A 85 1.51 -7.79 -21.36
CA GLU A 85 1.59 -8.70 -20.20
C GLU A 85 2.71 -8.29 -19.22
N TYR A 86 3.20 -7.05 -19.30
CA TYR A 86 4.15 -6.51 -18.33
C TYR A 86 3.43 -6.15 -17.03
N GLY A 87 4.17 -6.12 -15.92
CA GLY A 87 3.64 -5.84 -14.59
C GLY A 87 3.36 -7.11 -13.80
N LEU A 88 2.16 -7.23 -13.22
CA LEU A 88 1.81 -8.34 -12.34
C LEU A 88 1.85 -9.69 -13.07
N GLN A 89 2.59 -10.62 -12.49
CA GLN A 89 2.71 -12.00 -12.95
C GLN A 89 2.04 -12.95 -11.95
N TYR A 90 1.54 -14.09 -12.43
CA TYR A 90 1.02 -15.19 -11.64
C TYR A 90 1.87 -16.44 -11.84
N LEU A 91 2.07 -17.19 -10.76
CA LEU A 91 2.79 -18.46 -10.77
C LEU A 91 2.05 -19.48 -9.90
N GLY A 92 1.28 -20.37 -10.54
CA GLY A 92 0.68 -21.53 -9.87
C GLY A 92 1.69 -22.68 -9.82
N VAL A 93 1.96 -23.22 -8.63
CA VAL A 93 2.97 -24.26 -8.40
C VAL A 93 2.30 -25.49 -7.80
N THR A 94 2.30 -26.60 -8.54
CA THR A 94 1.76 -27.85 -8.00
C THR A 94 2.81 -28.65 -7.22
N LEU A 95 2.38 -29.16 -6.06
CA LEU A 95 3.12 -30.01 -5.14
C LEU A 95 2.62 -31.45 -5.13
N GLU A 96 1.82 -31.83 -6.14
CA GLU A 96 1.16 -33.14 -6.22
C GLU A 96 2.09 -34.33 -5.99
N GLU A 97 3.27 -34.34 -6.62
CA GLU A 97 4.24 -35.44 -6.54
C GLU A 97 4.76 -35.66 -5.11
N TYR A 98 4.76 -34.61 -4.30
CA TYR A 98 5.27 -34.60 -2.94
C TYR A 98 4.15 -34.70 -1.91
N ARG A 99 2.90 -34.97 -2.31
CA ARG A 99 1.75 -35.00 -1.36
C ARG A 99 1.96 -35.89 -0.13
N ASP A 100 2.83 -36.89 -0.19
CA ASP A 100 3.09 -37.87 0.85
C ASP A 100 4.55 -37.87 1.37
N ARG A 101 5.39 -36.93 0.92
CA ARG A 101 6.81 -36.85 1.29
C ARG A 101 7.34 -35.42 1.19
N ASP A 102 8.51 -35.16 1.78
CA ASP A 102 9.18 -33.86 1.62
C ASP A 102 9.46 -33.54 0.13
N ILE A 103 9.37 -32.25 -0.22
CA ILE A 103 9.85 -31.76 -1.52
C ILE A 103 11.36 -31.99 -1.57
N THR A 104 11.85 -32.66 -2.59
CA THR A 104 13.29 -32.93 -2.73
C THR A 104 14.07 -31.67 -3.09
N GLU A 105 15.39 -31.71 -2.95
CA GLU A 105 16.24 -30.62 -3.42
C GLU A 105 16.11 -30.40 -4.94
N THR A 106 15.83 -31.46 -5.71
CA THR A 106 15.58 -31.34 -7.15
C THR A 106 14.30 -30.55 -7.44
N GLY A 107 13.20 -30.86 -6.75
CA GLY A 107 11.94 -30.11 -6.87
C GLY A 107 12.07 -28.66 -6.44
N LEU A 108 12.76 -28.41 -5.32
CA LEU A 108 13.06 -27.06 -4.83
C LEU A 108 13.94 -26.28 -5.81
N LYS A 109 14.95 -26.91 -6.40
CA LYS A 109 15.78 -26.31 -7.45
C LYS A 109 14.97 -25.97 -8.70
N ALA A 110 14.01 -26.81 -9.09
CA ALA A 110 13.12 -26.53 -10.22
C ALA A 110 12.32 -25.24 -9.97
N LEU A 111 11.79 -25.03 -8.76
CA LEU A 111 11.13 -23.78 -8.39
C LEU A 111 12.07 -22.57 -8.47
N ARG A 112 13.30 -22.69 -7.94
CA ARG A 112 14.32 -21.62 -8.02
C ARG A 112 14.62 -21.22 -9.47
N ASN A 113 14.77 -22.19 -10.37
CA ASN A 113 15.05 -21.91 -11.78
C ASN A 113 13.97 -21.03 -12.44
N VAL A 114 12.69 -21.28 -12.16
CA VAL A 114 11.58 -20.48 -12.70
C VAL A 114 11.57 -19.07 -12.09
N LEU A 115 11.81 -18.96 -10.78
CA LEU A 115 11.87 -17.68 -10.09
C LEU A 115 13.09 -16.84 -10.48
N ASP A 116 14.23 -17.48 -10.79
CA ASP A 116 15.40 -16.83 -11.36
C ASP A 116 15.09 -16.22 -12.73
N GLU A 117 14.33 -16.91 -13.58
CA GLU A 117 13.93 -16.39 -14.88
C GLU A 117 12.93 -15.23 -14.73
N LEU A 118 11.99 -15.28 -13.77
CA LEU A 118 11.13 -14.14 -13.43
C LEU A 118 11.93 -12.93 -12.90
N ARG A 119 12.95 -13.17 -12.08
CA ARG A 119 13.87 -12.13 -11.61
C ARG A 119 14.70 -11.57 -12.76
N ASN A 120 15.11 -12.40 -13.72
CA ASN A 120 15.80 -11.95 -14.93
C ASN A 120 14.89 -11.12 -15.84
N ARG A 121 13.63 -11.54 -16.07
CA ARG A 121 12.60 -10.74 -16.75
C ARG A 121 12.51 -9.34 -16.14
N LYS A 122 12.47 -9.24 -14.80
CA LYS A 122 12.46 -7.95 -14.09
C LYS A 122 13.66 -7.07 -14.44
N LYS A 123 14.85 -7.66 -14.48
CA LYS A 123 16.11 -6.92 -14.72
C LYS A 123 16.30 -6.51 -16.19
N SER A 124 15.96 -7.39 -17.12
CA SER A 124 16.34 -7.24 -18.53
C SER A 124 15.26 -6.62 -19.41
N ARG A 125 13.98 -6.77 -19.05
CA ARG A 125 12.86 -6.50 -19.96
C ARG A 125 11.73 -5.70 -19.34
N ASP A 126 11.25 -6.10 -18.17
CA ASP A 126 10.09 -5.51 -17.51
C ASP A 126 10.39 -5.17 -16.04
N PRO A 127 10.87 -3.97 -15.72
CA PRO A 127 11.20 -3.59 -14.35
C PRO A 127 9.97 -3.56 -13.40
N HIS A 128 8.75 -3.64 -13.92
CA HIS A 128 7.50 -3.66 -13.15
C HIS A 128 7.09 -5.07 -12.72
N THR A 129 7.78 -6.12 -13.18
CA THR A 129 7.46 -7.52 -12.88
C THR A 129 7.38 -7.75 -11.36
N GLN A 130 6.20 -8.19 -10.90
CA GLN A 130 5.89 -8.55 -9.51
C GLN A 130 5.01 -9.81 -9.51
N VAL A 131 5.22 -10.76 -8.60
CA VAL A 131 4.66 -12.12 -8.69
C VAL A 131 3.62 -12.38 -7.60
N ILE A 132 2.47 -12.90 -8.02
CA ILE A 132 1.47 -13.56 -7.18
C ILE A 132 1.76 -15.06 -7.30
N ILE A 133 2.26 -15.67 -6.22
CA ILE A 133 2.59 -17.10 -6.20
C ILE A 133 1.50 -17.87 -5.47
N ASN A 134 1.08 -19.00 -6.03
CA ASN A 134 0.11 -19.90 -5.44
C ASN A 134 0.68 -21.32 -5.42
N PHE A 135 0.44 -22.06 -4.35
CA PHE A 135 0.84 -23.45 -4.23
C PHE A 135 -0.40 -24.30 -4.06
N TYR A 136 -0.43 -25.48 -4.65
CA TYR A 136 -1.58 -26.38 -4.57
C TYR A 136 -1.20 -27.83 -4.87
N TYR A 137 -2.09 -28.77 -4.60
CA TYR A 137 -1.85 -30.20 -4.89
C TYR A 137 -2.62 -30.70 -6.10
N ASP A 138 -3.76 -30.08 -6.41
CA ASP A 138 -4.65 -30.52 -7.47
C ASP A 138 -4.84 -29.48 -8.58
N ASN A 139 -5.27 -29.94 -9.74
CA ASN A 139 -5.50 -29.21 -10.96
C ASN A 139 -6.36 -30.07 -11.92
N ASP A 140 -6.71 -29.50 -13.08
CA ASP A 140 -7.52 -30.19 -14.10
C ASP A 140 -6.80 -31.35 -14.81
N GLU A 141 -5.53 -31.60 -14.48
CA GLU A 141 -4.79 -32.77 -14.97
C GLU A 141 -4.73 -33.90 -13.92
N ASN A 142 -5.34 -33.72 -12.73
CA ASN A 142 -5.49 -34.77 -11.73
C ASN A 142 -6.67 -35.69 -12.05
N CYS A 143 -6.36 -36.63 -12.93
CA CYS A 143 -7.32 -37.54 -13.53
C CYS A 143 -6.95 -39.01 -13.30
N GLN A 144 -7.95 -39.86 -13.06
CA GLN A 144 -7.82 -41.31 -13.16
C GLN A 144 -8.35 -41.76 -14.53
N ALA A 145 -7.48 -42.31 -15.39
CA ALA A 145 -7.90 -42.88 -16.67
C ALA A 145 -8.56 -44.25 -16.45
N THR A 146 -9.65 -44.53 -17.16
CA THR A 146 -10.31 -45.86 -17.14
C THR A 146 -9.56 -46.84 -18.07
N GLY A 147 -9.02 -47.94 -17.53
CA GLY A 147 -8.33 -49.00 -18.29
C GLY A 147 -6.82 -49.11 -18.01
N SER A 148 -6.10 -49.94 -18.77
CA SER A 148 -4.62 -50.09 -18.72
C SER A 148 -3.84 -48.87 -19.25
N VAL A 149 -4.50 -47.70 -19.32
CA VAL A 149 -3.92 -46.44 -19.76
C VAL A 149 -3.20 -45.80 -18.57
N LYS A 150 -2.00 -46.29 -18.29
CA LYS A 150 -1.01 -45.58 -17.47
C LYS A 150 -0.47 -44.43 -18.32
N TYR A 151 -0.68 -43.19 -17.89
CA TYR A 151 0.04 -41.98 -18.31
C TYR A 151 0.38 -41.91 -19.81
N PHE A 152 -0.32 -41.06 -20.56
CA PHE A 152 0.16 -40.77 -21.90
C PHE A 152 1.53 -40.08 -21.84
N HIS A 153 2.57 -40.84 -22.17
CA HIS A 153 3.63 -40.44 -23.08
C HIS A 153 2.95 -40.01 -24.39
N SER A 154 2.26 -38.88 -24.38
CA SER A 154 1.74 -38.35 -25.62
C SER A 154 2.95 -37.79 -26.35
N ASN A 155 3.47 -38.56 -27.31
CA ASN A 155 4.31 -38.05 -28.38
C ASN A 155 3.49 -36.99 -29.13
N ILE A 156 3.37 -35.78 -28.56
CA ILE A 156 2.67 -34.66 -29.18
C ILE A 156 3.67 -33.89 -30.01
N SER A 157 3.66 -34.16 -31.31
CA SER A 157 4.17 -33.24 -32.32
C SER A 157 3.33 -31.96 -32.31
N ARG A 158 3.78 -30.92 -31.60
CA ARG A 158 3.37 -29.54 -31.88
C ARG A 158 4.60 -28.65 -31.95
N TYR A 159 4.85 -28.18 -33.18
CA TYR A 159 5.97 -27.36 -33.67
C TYR A 159 7.37 -27.91 -33.44
N ARG A 160 7.69 -28.95 -34.22
CA ARG A 160 9.07 -29.31 -34.57
C ARG A 160 9.71 -28.11 -35.26
N ASP A 161 10.83 -27.63 -34.73
CA ASP A 161 11.88 -27.14 -35.58
C ASP A 161 12.23 -28.27 -36.56
N ASN A 162 12.29 -28.00 -37.86
CA ASN A 162 12.43 -29.02 -38.90
C ASN A 162 13.79 -29.78 -38.83
N ALA A 163 14.62 -29.49 -37.84
CA ALA A 163 15.96 -30.05 -37.68
C ALA A 163 16.19 -30.92 -36.42
N SER A 164 15.34 -30.89 -35.38
CA SER A 164 15.63 -31.67 -34.16
C SER A 164 14.39 -32.07 -33.36
N SER A 165 14.29 -33.36 -33.03
CA SER A 165 13.26 -33.96 -32.16
C SER A 165 13.40 -33.59 -30.67
N SER A 166 14.20 -32.58 -30.31
CA SER A 166 14.60 -32.27 -28.93
C SER A 166 13.89 -31.04 -28.33
N TYR A 167 13.35 -31.16 -27.11
CA TYR A 167 12.90 -30.00 -26.32
C TYR A 167 14.07 -29.39 -25.58
N ASN A 168 14.31 -28.09 -25.77
CA ASN A 168 15.44 -27.37 -25.18
C ASN A 168 14.93 -26.24 -24.29
N MET A 169 15.39 -26.20 -23.04
CA MET A 169 15.25 -25.03 -22.16
C MET A 169 16.64 -24.51 -21.79
N LYS A 170 16.80 -23.21 -21.56
CA LYS A 170 18.06 -22.63 -21.10
C LYS A 170 17.98 -22.26 -19.63
N ILE A 171 18.50 -23.13 -18.76
CA ILE A 171 18.61 -22.85 -17.33
C ILE A 171 20.01 -22.30 -17.06
N ASN A 172 20.10 -21.07 -16.55
CA ASN A 172 21.38 -20.43 -16.23
C ASN A 172 22.39 -20.48 -17.40
N GLY A 173 21.88 -20.22 -18.62
CA GLY A 173 22.67 -20.25 -19.86
C GLY A 173 23.03 -21.66 -20.38
N LYS A 174 22.72 -22.72 -19.63
CA LYS A 174 22.96 -24.10 -20.06
C LYS A 174 21.71 -24.67 -20.72
N THR A 175 21.88 -25.26 -21.90
CA THR A 175 20.81 -26.01 -22.56
C THR A 175 20.55 -27.30 -21.78
N VAL A 176 19.31 -27.46 -21.33
CA VAL A 176 18.77 -28.72 -20.81
C VAL A 176 17.87 -29.28 -21.91
N SER A 177 18.33 -30.36 -22.53
CA SER A 177 17.65 -31.05 -23.61
C SER A 177 17.10 -32.39 -23.13
N SER A 178 15.86 -32.70 -23.50
CA SER A 178 15.36 -34.08 -23.45
C SER A 178 15.37 -34.69 -24.84
N ASN A 179 16.06 -35.84 -24.98
CA ASN A 179 16.08 -36.63 -26.22
C ASN A 179 14.84 -37.53 -26.34
N ASP A 180 14.16 -37.81 -25.23
CA ASP A 180 13.02 -38.73 -25.13
C ASP A 180 11.65 -38.00 -25.16
N GLY A 181 11.67 -36.68 -25.43
CA GLY A 181 10.47 -35.84 -25.41
C GLY A 181 10.11 -35.33 -24.01
N CYS A 182 8.92 -34.75 -23.86
CA CYS A 182 8.33 -34.41 -22.56
C CYS A 182 6.94 -35.05 -22.44
N TYR A 183 6.44 -35.19 -21.21
CA TYR A 183 5.19 -35.84 -20.86
C TYR A 183 4.14 -34.82 -20.41
N ARG A 184 2.88 -35.10 -20.73
CA ARG A 184 1.70 -34.34 -20.26
C ARG A 184 0.74 -35.27 -19.54
N LYS A 185 0.10 -34.77 -18.48
CA LYS A 185 -1.01 -35.48 -17.84
C LYS A 185 -2.29 -35.33 -18.67
N VAL A 186 -3.18 -36.31 -18.54
CA VAL A 186 -4.49 -36.31 -19.21
C VAL A 186 -5.39 -35.28 -18.51
N LYS A 187 -6.05 -34.44 -19.31
CA LYS A 187 -6.97 -33.42 -18.79
C LYS A 187 -8.35 -33.99 -18.54
N THR A 188 -9.09 -33.38 -17.60
CA THR A 188 -10.49 -33.72 -17.28
C THR A 188 -11.47 -33.58 -18.44
N SER A 189 -11.13 -32.83 -19.49
CA SER A 189 -11.94 -32.74 -20.72
C SER A 189 -11.87 -34.00 -21.60
N ASP A 190 -10.95 -34.92 -21.33
CA ASP A 190 -10.81 -36.17 -22.07
C ASP A 190 -11.89 -37.18 -21.62
N SER A 191 -12.55 -37.85 -22.56
CA SER A 191 -13.64 -38.79 -22.25
C SER A 191 -13.20 -40.04 -21.50
N THR A 192 -11.90 -40.36 -21.51
CA THR A 192 -11.32 -41.48 -20.75
C THR A 192 -10.98 -41.10 -19.31
N CYS A 193 -11.22 -39.84 -18.94
CA CYS A 193 -10.82 -39.29 -17.66
C CYS A 193 -11.96 -39.29 -16.63
N THR A 194 -11.68 -39.84 -15.44
CA THR A 194 -12.48 -39.58 -14.24
C THR A 194 -11.75 -38.59 -13.33
N LYS A 195 -12.35 -37.41 -13.08
CA LYS A 195 -11.77 -36.37 -12.21
C LYS A 195 -11.59 -36.91 -10.79
N ILE A 196 -10.37 -36.80 -10.25
CA ILE A 196 -10.09 -37.13 -8.86
C ILE A 196 -10.46 -35.91 -8.00
N LYS A 197 -11.21 -36.13 -6.92
CA LYS A 197 -11.53 -35.05 -5.97
C LYS A 197 -10.28 -34.56 -5.24
N THR A 198 -10.20 -33.27 -4.99
CA THR A 198 -9.12 -32.59 -4.25
C THR A 198 -8.77 -33.28 -2.94
N GLU A 199 -9.77 -33.64 -2.13
CA GLU A 199 -9.62 -34.33 -0.84
C GLU A 199 -8.78 -35.62 -0.91
N ASN A 200 -8.78 -36.27 -2.07
CA ASN A 200 -8.06 -37.53 -2.35
C ASN A 200 -6.65 -37.32 -2.93
N ILE A 201 -6.31 -36.10 -3.34
CA ILE A 201 -4.98 -35.75 -3.88
C ILE A 201 -4.12 -35.10 -2.81
N GLU A 202 -4.71 -34.28 -1.95
CA GLU A 202 -3.99 -33.58 -0.89
C GLU A 202 -3.36 -34.53 0.15
N PRO A 203 -2.30 -34.07 0.84
CA PRO A 203 -1.67 -34.85 1.89
C PRO A 203 -2.66 -35.40 2.91
N THR A 204 -2.46 -36.64 3.35
CA THR A 204 -3.36 -37.31 4.30
C THR A 204 -3.38 -36.63 5.67
N ASN A 205 -2.29 -35.96 6.03
CA ASN A 205 -2.12 -35.27 7.31
C ASN A 205 -1.69 -33.81 7.09
N ILE A 206 -2.32 -32.88 7.81
CA ILE A 206 -1.97 -31.46 7.80
C ILE A 206 -0.50 -31.19 8.14
N ASN A 207 0.16 -32.05 8.92
CA ASN A 207 1.59 -31.90 9.22
C ASN A 207 2.46 -31.94 7.97
N GLN A 208 2.08 -32.73 6.95
CA GLN A 208 2.80 -32.72 5.67
C GLN A 208 2.57 -31.39 4.92
N VAL A 209 1.37 -30.81 4.99
CA VAL A 209 1.10 -29.47 4.45
C VAL A 209 1.97 -28.42 5.17
N LEU A 210 2.05 -28.48 6.51
CA LEU A 210 2.88 -27.57 7.29
C LEU A 210 4.36 -27.74 6.97
N ARG A 211 4.81 -28.96 6.69
CA ARG A 211 6.16 -29.27 6.24
C ARG A 211 6.46 -28.66 4.88
N HIS A 212 5.54 -28.76 3.91
CA HIS A 212 5.70 -28.06 2.64
C HIS A 212 5.75 -26.55 2.79
N VAL A 213 4.94 -25.95 3.68
CA VAL A 213 5.04 -24.52 3.99
C VAL A 213 6.45 -24.16 4.47
N GLU A 214 7.09 -24.98 5.31
CA GLU A 214 8.49 -24.75 5.71
C GLU A 214 9.42 -24.75 4.51
N GLN A 215 9.34 -25.79 3.67
CA GLN A 215 10.25 -25.97 2.54
C GLN A 215 10.12 -24.87 1.48
N VAL A 216 8.89 -24.42 1.19
CA VAL A 216 8.68 -23.37 0.17
C VAL A 216 8.90 -21.96 0.73
N ALA A 217 8.71 -21.74 2.04
CA ALA A 217 8.90 -20.41 2.63
C ALA A 217 10.34 -19.89 2.48
N ASP A 218 11.34 -20.76 2.62
CA ASP A 218 12.75 -20.39 2.43
C ASP A 218 13.00 -19.83 1.02
N ILE A 219 12.46 -20.50 0.00
CA ILE A 219 12.54 -20.03 -1.39
C ILE A 219 11.72 -18.75 -1.57
N ILE A 220 10.48 -18.69 -1.09
CA ILE A 220 9.66 -17.47 -1.21
C ILE A 220 10.41 -16.25 -0.64
N ASN A 221 11.09 -16.43 0.50
CA ASN A 221 11.88 -15.37 1.14
C ASN A 221 13.11 -14.97 0.33
N GLU A 222 13.77 -15.94 -0.30
CA GLU A 222 14.89 -15.71 -1.22
C GLU A 222 14.46 -14.76 -2.37
N TYR A 223 13.19 -14.84 -2.81
CA TYR A 223 12.63 -14.06 -3.93
C TYR A 223 11.67 -12.92 -3.52
N LYS A 224 11.75 -12.44 -2.28
CA LYS A 224 10.91 -11.33 -1.78
C LYS A 224 11.02 -10.01 -2.53
N ASP A 225 12.05 -9.83 -3.36
CA ASP A 225 12.23 -8.66 -4.23
C ASP A 225 11.28 -8.66 -5.43
N ILE A 226 10.76 -9.82 -5.82
CA ILE A 226 9.79 -9.97 -6.91
C ILE A 226 8.45 -10.53 -6.43
N ILE A 227 8.40 -11.31 -5.35
CA ILE A 227 7.14 -11.85 -4.84
C ILE A 227 6.36 -10.76 -4.09
N TYR A 228 5.16 -10.49 -4.58
CA TYR A 228 4.24 -9.51 -4.04
C TYR A 228 3.21 -10.15 -3.09
N ILE A 229 2.59 -11.26 -3.52
CA ILE A 229 1.54 -11.97 -2.79
C ILE A 229 1.84 -13.47 -2.79
N ALA A 230 1.79 -14.11 -1.63
CA ALA A 230 1.65 -15.56 -1.51
C ALA A 230 0.17 -15.88 -1.26
N ARG A 231 -0.47 -16.47 -2.27
CA ARG A 231 -1.91 -16.76 -2.32
C ARG A 231 -2.24 -18.02 -1.52
N GLY A 232 -3.36 -17.96 -0.80
CA GLY A 232 -4.00 -19.14 -0.19
C GLY A 232 -3.20 -19.79 0.93
N VAL A 233 -3.48 -21.07 1.18
CA VAL A 233 -2.85 -21.88 2.24
C VAL A 233 -2.47 -23.28 1.75
N LEU A 234 -2.06 -23.41 0.48
CA LEU A 234 -1.68 -24.67 -0.19
C LEU A 234 -2.82 -25.67 -0.41
N ILE A 235 -3.93 -25.53 0.31
CA ILE A 235 -5.04 -26.48 0.34
C ILE A 235 -6.29 -25.95 -0.37
N GLY A 236 -7.15 -26.87 -0.75
CA GLY A 236 -8.37 -26.67 -1.50
C GLY A 236 -8.13 -26.78 -3.00
N THR A 237 -9.22 -26.86 -3.75
CA THR A 237 -9.19 -27.02 -5.21
C THR A 237 -8.34 -25.91 -5.82
N TRP A 238 -7.27 -26.24 -6.55
CA TRP A 238 -6.30 -25.27 -7.08
C TRP A 238 -5.67 -24.32 -6.03
N GLY A 239 -5.65 -24.72 -4.75
CA GLY A 239 -5.14 -23.92 -3.63
C GLY A 239 -6.12 -22.87 -3.10
N GLU A 240 -7.40 -22.97 -3.45
CA GLU A 240 -8.41 -21.93 -3.26
C GLU A 240 -9.18 -22.02 -1.95
N MET A 241 -8.72 -22.86 -1.03
CA MET A 241 -9.30 -22.96 0.32
C MET A 241 -10.78 -23.40 0.30
N HIS A 242 -11.16 -24.30 -0.61
CA HIS A 242 -12.44 -25.02 -0.63
C HIS A 242 -12.25 -26.44 -1.16
N GLY A 243 -13.15 -27.37 -0.85
CA GLY A 243 -13.04 -28.76 -1.35
C GLY A 243 -11.92 -29.60 -0.72
N SER A 244 -11.25 -29.10 0.34
CA SER A 244 -10.24 -29.83 1.11
C SER A 244 -10.83 -30.44 2.39
N LYS A 245 -10.28 -31.57 2.84
CA LYS A 245 -10.52 -32.10 4.21
C LYS A 245 -10.01 -31.18 5.32
N PHE A 246 -9.14 -30.24 4.98
CA PHE A 246 -8.61 -29.21 5.88
C PHE A 246 -9.30 -27.85 5.68
N SER A 247 -10.37 -27.78 4.85
CA SER A 247 -11.15 -26.57 4.60
C SER A 247 -12.04 -26.16 5.78
N ASN A 248 -11.45 -25.97 6.95
CA ASN A 248 -12.10 -25.53 8.18
C ASN A 248 -11.22 -24.52 8.94
N LEU A 249 -11.81 -23.81 9.89
CA LEU A 249 -11.13 -22.74 10.62
C LEU A 249 -9.81 -23.20 11.29
N ASP A 250 -9.77 -24.42 11.83
CA ASP A 250 -8.56 -24.94 12.47
C ASP A 250 -7.44 -25.20 11.47
N GLY A 251 -7.76 -25.85 10.35
CA GLY A 251 -6.82 -26.07 9.24
C GLY A 251 -6.25 -24.76 8.69
N TYR A 252 -7.13 -23.81 8.35
CA TYR A 252 -6.73 -22.50 7.87
C TYR A 252 -5.85 -21.76 8.87
N THR A 253 -6.22 -21.76 10.15
CA THR A 253 -5.49 -21.04 11.19
C THR A 253 -4.10 -21.64 11.40
N LYS A 254 -3.97 -22.97 11.45
CA LYS A 254 -2.67 -23.64 11.61
C LYS A 254 -1.71 -23.30 10.48
N ILE A 255 -2.18 -23.41 9.24
CA ILE A 255 -1.34 -23.15 8.06
C ILE A 255 -1.01 -21.66 7.95
N MET A 256 -2.00 -20.77 8.10
CA MET A 256 -1.77 -19.32 8.03
C MET A 256 -0.82 -18.82 9.13
N LYS A 257 -0.91 -19.35 10.36
CA LYS A 257 0.07 -19.04 11.43
C LYS A 257 1.49 -19.46 11.03
N LYS A 258 1.64 -20.63 10.40
CA LYS A 258 2.94 -21.13 9.94
C LYS A 258 3.50 -20.26 8.82
N MET A 259 2.69 -19.94 7.81
CA MET A 259 3.05 -19.03 6.73
C MET A 259 3.43 -17.63 7.26
N HIS A 260 2.63 -17.06 8.17
CA HIS A 260 2.92 -15.75 8.75
C HIS A 260 4.25 -15.69 9.50
N LYS A 261 4.60 -16.77 10.21
CA LYS A 261 5.87 -16.88 10.96
C LYS A 261 7.09 -17.04 10.05
N LEU A 262 6.94 -17.74 8.92
CA LEU A 262 8.07 -18.14 8.08
C LEU A 262 8.27 -17.20 6.88
N ILE A 263 7.21 -16.66 6.30
CA ILE A 263 7.29 -15.81 5.10
C ILE A 263 7.58 -14.36 5.49
N ASP A 264 8.54 -13.74 4.83
CA ASP A 264 9.04 -12.38 5.04
C ASP A 264 7.87 -11.36 5.15
N PRO A 265 7.85 -10.48 6.17
CA PRO A 265 6.78 -9.49 6.38
C PRO A 265 6.47 -8.57 5.20
N SER A 266 7.39 -8.40 4.25
CA SER A 266 7.19 -7.54 3.07
C SER A 266 6.29 -8.17 2.00
N ILE A 267 6.00 -9.46 2.08
CA ILE A 267 5.14 -10.21 1.15
C ILE A 267 3.71 -10.22 1.70
N TYR A 268 2.70 -9.92 0.88
CA TYR A 268 1.31 -10.06 1.32
C TYR A 268 0.89 -11.52 1.32
N LEU A 269 0.01 -11.89 2.25
CA LEU A 269 -0.69 -13.17 2.25
C LEU A 269 -2.14 -12.93 1.82
N SER A 270 -2.84 -13.94 1.31
CA SER A 270 -4.26 -13.79 1.02
C SER A 270 -5.08 -15.02 1.40
N VAL A 271 -6.35 -14.78 1.71
CA VAL A 271 -7.38 -15.81 1.84
C VAL A 271 -8.45 -15.65 0.78
N ARG A 272 -9.26 -16.69 0.59
CA ARG A 272 -10.30 -16.72 -0.43
C ARG A 272 -11.51 -15.85 -0.07
N THR A 273 -11.96 -15.87 1.19
CA THR A 273 -13.18 -15.15 1.61
C THR A 273 -12.95 -14.24 2.82
N PRO A 274 -13.77 -13.19 2.98
CA PRO A 274 -13.79 -12.38 4.20
C PRO A 274 -14.05 -13.16 5.49
N GLU A 275 -14.92 -14.18 5.44
CA GLU A 275 -15.19 -15.14 6.52
C GLU A 275 -13.89 -15.79 7.01
N GLN A 276 -13.10 -16.32 6.10
CA GLN A 276 -11.82 -16.95 6.42
C GLN A 276 -10.88 -15.94 7.08
N ARG A 277 -10.82 -14.70 6.55
CA ARG A 277 -9.98 -13.64 7.12
C ARG A 277 -10.39 -13.33 8.57
N ARG A 278 -11.69 -13.07 8.80
CA ARG A 278 -12.22 -12.75 10.14
C ARG A 278 -11.98 -13.89 11.10
N GLY A 279 -12.39 -15.11 10.75
CA GLY A 279 -12.27 -16.28 11.60
C GLY A 279 -10.82 -16.56 12.02
N ILE A 280 -9.89 -16.59 11.06
CA ILE A 280 -8.46 -16.83 11.34
C ILE A 280 -7.91 -15.77 12.28
N LEU A 281 -8.16 -14.48 12.00
CA LEU A 281 -7.65 -13.39 12.82
C LEU A 281 -8.23 -13.42 14.23
N ASN A 282 -9.54 -13.65 14.37
CA ASN A 282 -10.22 -13.73 15.66
C ASN A 282 -9.70 -14.91 16.49
N LYS A 283 -9.51 -16.08 15.87
CA LYS A 283 -8.94 -17.25 16.55
C LYS A 283 -7.50 -17.01 16.99
N ILE A 284 -6.65 -16.44 16.13
CA ILE A 284 -5.29 -16.07 16.51
C ILE A 284 -5.29 -15.02 17.62
N LYS A 285 -6.24 -14.06 17.61
CA LYS A 285 -6.27 -12.96 18.57
C LYS A 285 -6.49 -13.43 20.01
N GLU A 286 -7.32 -14.45 20.22
CA GLU A 286 -7.52 -15.09 21.54
C GLU A 286 -6.23 -15.72 22.07
N GLU A 287 -5.42 -16.32 21.20
CA GLU A 287 -4.16 -16.96 21.59
C GLU A 287 -2.98 -15.97 21.67
N ASN A 288 -2.92 -15.02 20.74
CA ASN A 288 -1.84 -14.06 20.56
C ASN A 288 -2.32 -12.82 19.77
N SER A 289 -2.79 -11.82 20.50
CA SER A 289 -3.30 -10.57 19.91
C SER A 289 -2.26 -9.81 19.07
N SER A 290 -0.97 -9.84 19.44
CA SER A 290 0.08 -9.17 18.66
C SER A 290 0.29 -9.82 17.29
N MET A 291 0.27 -11.15 17.23
CA MET A 291 0.37 -11.90 15.97
C MET A 291 -0.84 -11.62 15.07
N ALA A 292 -2.05 -11.58 15.64
CA ALA A 292 -3.25 -11.24 14.89
C ALA A 292 -3.15 -9.82 14.30
N GLU A 293 -2.68 -8.85 15.08
CA GLU A 293 -2.48 -7.48 14.60
C GLU A 293 -1.46 -7.41 13.46
N GLN A 294 -0.31 -8.08 13.60
CA GLN A 294 0.74 -8.12 12.57
C GLN A 294 0.25 -8.81 11.29
N LEU A 295 -0.44 -9.95 11.42
CA LEU A 295 -1.04 -10.65 10.29
C LEU A 295 -2.11 -9.81 9.60
N SER A 296 -2.96 -9.10 10.36
CA SER A 296 -4.03 -8.27 9.79
C SER A 296 -3.53 -7.19 8.82
N LYS A 297 -2.30 -6.68 9.03
CA LYS A 297 -1.66 -5.65 8.19
C LYS A 297 -1.12 -6.19 6.85
N ARG A 298 -1.08 -7.51 6.67
CA ARG A 298 -0.59 -8.16 5.44
C ARG A 298 -1.49 -9.26 4.88
N LEU A 299 -2.63 -9.55 5.50
CA LEU A 299 -3.58 -10.57 5.06
C LEU A 299 -4.70 -9.94 4.21
N GLY A 300 -4.58 -10.03 2.90
CA GLY A 300 -5.54 -9.56 1.90
C GLY A 300 -6.51 -10.64 1.43
N HIS A 301 -7.16 -10.40 0.28
CA HIS A 301 -8.12 -11.31 -0.32
C HIS A 301 -7.75 -11.66 -1.76
N PHE A 302 -8.04 -12.90 -2.13
CA PHE A 302 -8.07 -13.36 -3.51
C PHE A 302 -9.42 -14.02 -3.75
N ASN A 303 -10.35 -13.35 -4.44
CA ASN A 303 -11.68 -13.87 -4.75
C ASN A 303 -11.70 -14.50 -6.15
N ASP A 304 -11.78 -15.83 -6.26
CA ASP A 304 -11.87 -16.55 -7.54
C ASP A 304 -13.29 -16.63 -8.15
N GLY A 305 -14.28 -15.98 -7.52
CA GLY A 305 -15.69 -16.02 -7.92
C GLY A 305 -16.27 -14.65 -8.22
N LEU A 306 -15.43 -13.65 -8.53
CA LEU A 306 -15.89 -12.27 -8.74
C LEU A 306 -16.91 -12.20 -9.86
N PHE A 307 -17.99 -11.44 -9.63
CA PHE A 307 -19.02 -11.11 -10.61
C PHE A 307 -19.93 -12.27 -11.06
N ASP A 308 -19.88 -13.45 -10.41
CA ASP A 308 -20.74 -14.60 -10.75
C ASP A 308 -22.22 -14.30 -10.51
N ARG A 309 -22.60 -14.15 -9.24
CA ARG A 309 -23.98 -13.97 -8.74
C ARG A 309 -23.93 -13.27 -7.39
N GLU A 310 -25.05 -13.11 -6.69
CA GLU A 310 -25.06 -12.40 -5.41
C GLU A 310 -24.05 -12.93 -4.39
N THR A 311 -23.74 -14.22 -4.44
CA THR A 311 -22.80 -14.89 -3.54
C THR A 311 -21.35 -14.88 -4.01
N ASP A 312 -21.03 -14.42 -5.22
CA ASP A 312 -19.69 -14.54 -5.85
C ASP A 312 -19.11 -15.95 -5.69
N SER A 313 -19.83 -16.96 -6.21
CA SER A 313 -19.47 -18.38 -6.09
C SER A 313 -19.23 -18.84 -4.64
N GLY A 314 -19.98 -18.27 -3.68
CA GLY A 314 -19.86 -18.60 -2.26
C GLY A 314 -18.82 -17.79 -1.49
N THR A 315 -18.31 -16.68 -2.03
CA THR A 315 -17.59 -15.67 -1.25
C THR A 315 -18.47 -15.08 -0.16
N TYR A 316 -19.72 -14.81 -0.50
CA TYR A 316 -20.76 -14.28 0.36
C TYR A 316 -21.89 -15.30 0.51
N THR A 317 -22.80 -15.05 1.44
CA THR A 317 -24.04 -15.84 1.54
C THR A 317 -25.23 -15.06 0.96
N SER A 318 -26.23 -15.80 0.50
CA SER A 318 -27.55 -15.28 0.16
C SER A 318 -28.43 -15.04 1.38
N ARG A 319 -28.04 -15.59 2.54
CA ARG A 319 -28.79 -15.46 3.79
C ARG A 319 -28.42 -14.17 4.51
N GLU A 320 -29.41 -13.37 4.85
CA GLU A 320 -29.24 -12.31 5.84
C GLU A 320 -29.19 -12.94 7.24
N TYR A 321 -28.10 -12.69 7.96
CA TYR A 321 -27.93 -13.12 9.35
C TYR A 321 -28.29 -11.99 10.31
N THR A 322 -29.03 -12.33 11.37
CA THR A 322 -29.19 -11.43 12.52
C THR A 322 -27.93 -11.46 13.40
N LEU A 323 -27.74 -10.44 14.24
CA LEU A 323 -26.66 -10.46 15.25
C LEU A 323 -26.71 -11.69 16.16
N SER A 324 -27.90 -12.23 16.42
CA SER A 324 -28.10 -13.45 17.21
C SER A 324 -27.62 -14.70 16.47
N ASP A 325 -27.83 -14.78 15.15
CA ASP A 325 -27.30 -15.88 14.33
C ASP A 325 -25.77 -15.87 14.34
N ILE A 326 -25.16 -14.69 14.16
CA ILE A 326 -23.70 -14.52 14.08
C ILE A 326 -23.01 -14.98 15.37
N LYS A 327 -23.58 -14.65 16.54
CA LYS A 327 -23.02 -15.04 17.85
C LYS A 327 -22.93 -16.55 18.07
N GLN A 328 -23.64 -17.36 17.28
CA GLN A 328 -23.58 -18.81 17.37
C GLN A 328 -22.35 -19.39 16.68
N TYR A 329 -21.69 -18.63 15.80
CA TYR A 329 -20.51 -19.06 15.08
C TYR A 329 -19.23 -18.67 15.84
N PRO A 330 -18.43 -19.63 16.32
CA PRO A 330 -17.17 -19.34 16.97
C PRO A 330 -16.28 -18.47 16.07
N TYR A 331 -15.65 -17.46 16.66
CA TYR A 331 -14.71 -16.55 15.98
C TYR A 331 -15.30 -15.75 14.82
N GLU A 332 -16.64 -15.67 14.70
CA GLU A 332 -17.33 -15.10 13.54
C GLU A 332 -16.91 -15.76 12.22
N PHE A 333 -16.60 -17.06 12.26
CA PHE A 333 -16.33 -17.86 11.07
C PHE A 333 -17.65 -18.25 10.39
N VAL A 334 -18.29 -17.23 9.81
CA VAL A 334 -19.51 -17.29 9.01
C VAL A 334 -19.46 -16.21 7.92
N ARG A 335 -19.98 -16.53 6.73
CA ARG A 335 -20.17 -15.58 5.63
C ARG A 335 -21.30 -14.62 5.95
N TYR A 336 -21.12 -13.33 5.66
CA TYR A 336 -22.22 -12.37 5.71
C TYR A 336 -22.82 -12.15 4.33
N TYR A 337 -23.99 -11.49 4.33
CA TYR A 337 -24.61 -11.03 3.10
C TYR A 337 -23.69 -10.04 2.38
N ARG A 338 -23.74 -10.02 1.04
CA ARG A 338 -22.82 -9.30 0.16
C ARG A 338 -22.55 -7.87 0.63
N ASP A 339 -23.59 -7.11 1.00
CA ASP A 339 -23.40 -5.70 1.37
C ASP A 339 -22.48 -5.51 2.58
N TYR A 340 -22.64 -6.33 3.62
CA TYR A 340 -21.78 -6.29 4.81
C TYR A 340 -20.35 -6.75 4.49
N GLU A 341 -20.21 -7.75 3.62
CA GLU A 341 -18.90 -8.25 3.22
C GLU A 341 -18.12 -7.26 2.37
N GLU A 342 -18.81 -6.56 1.47
CA GLU A 342 -18.24 -5.49 0.68
C GLU A 342 -17.85 -4.29 1.56
N GLU A 343 -18.64 -3.95 2.58
CA GLU A 343 -18.26 -2.91 3.56
C GLU A 343 -17.03 -3.30 4.40
N TYR A 344 -16.97 -4.55 4.85
CA TYR A 344 -15.79 -5.07 5.55
C TYR A 344 -14.56 -5.02 4.64
N GLN A 345 -14.68 -5.47 3.39
CA GLN A 345 -13.62 -5.38 2.39
C GLN A 345 -13.21 -3.93 2.12
N ASN A 346 -14.16 -3.00 2.02
CA ASN A 346 -13.85 -1.59 1.82
C ASN A 346 -12.93 -1.03 2.91
N LYS A 347 -13.09 -1.48 4.16
CA LYS A 347 -12.26 -1.04 5.29
C LYS A 347 -10.88 -1.70 5.28
N VAL A 348 -10.82 -3.02 5.12
CA VAL A 348 -9.54 -3.75 5.24
C VAL A 348 -8.65 -3.54 4.03
N SER A 349 -9.24 -3.46 2.83
CA SER A 349 -8.53 -3.22 1.56
C SER A 349 -8.01 -1.78 1.40
N LEU A 350 -8.06 -0.97 2.46
CA LEU A 350 -7.24 0.24 2.57
C LEU A 350 -5.76 -0.07 2.79
N THR A 351 -5.44 -1.25 3.32
CA THR A 351 -4.10 -1.59 3.83
C THR A 351 -3.54 -2.88 3.25
N VAL A 352 -4.39 -3.72 2.65
CA VAL A 352 -4.00 -5.01 2.07
C VAL A 352 -4.63 -5.19 0.68
N PRO A 353 -3.99 -5.90 -0.25
CA PRO A 353 -4.52 -6.11 -1.60
C PRO A 353 -5.82 -6.93 -1.62
N ASN A 354 -6.66 -6.62 -2.61
CA ASN A 354 -7.85 -7.38 -2.95
C ASN A 354 -7.91 -7.56 -4.48
N GLY A 355 -8.10 -8.78 -4.95
CA GLY A 355 -8.15 -9.11 -6.37
C GLY A 355 -8.60 -10.53 -6.58
N GLY A 356 -8.46 -11.06 -7.79
CA GLY A 356 -8.73 -12.47 -8.06
C GLY A 356 -9.22 -12.73 -9.48
N GLU A 357 -10.27 -13.53 -9.62
CA GLU A 357 -10.73 -14.09 -10.90
C GLU A 357 -12.23 -13.89 -11.07
N SER A 358 -12.64 -13.59 -12.31
CA SER A 358 -14.05 -13.38 -12.64
C SER A 358 -14.71 -14.69 -13.05
N VAL A 359 -15.98 -14.90 -12.72
CA VAL A 359 -16.72 -16.10 -13.12
C VAL A 359 -17.90 -15.71 -13.99
N TYR A 360 -17.95 -16.29 -15.18
CA TYR A 360 -19.11 -16.19 -16.06
C TYR A 360 -20.16 -17.25 -15.73
N ASN A 361 -21.35 -16.80 -15.36
CA ASN A 361 -22.53 -17.64 -15.16
C ASN A 361 -23.63 -17.19 -16.12
N GLU A 362 -24.15 -18.10 -16.94
CA GLU A 362 -25.17 -17.77 -17.95
C GLU A 362 -26.55 -17.49 -17.35
N ALA A 363 -26.88 -18.05 -16.19
CA ALA A 363 -28.22 -17.98 -15.61
C ALA A 363 -28.56 -16.62 -15.00
N ASP A 364 -27.56 -15.82 -14.59
CA ASP A 364 -27.75 -14.50 -13.99
C ASP A 364 -26.79 -13.48 -14.61
N THR A 365 -27.32 -12.44 -15.24
CA THR A 365 -26.53 -11.36 -15.88
C THR A 365 -26.35 -10.12 -15.03
N THR A 366 -27.06 -10.01 -13.90
CA THR A 366 -27.10 -8.80 -13.07
C THR A 366 -25.71 -8.47 -12.53
N TYR A 367 -25.04 -9.44 -11.89
CA TYR A 367 -23.78 -9.20 -11.18
C TYR A 367 -22.57 -9.03 -12.10
N LYS A 368 -22.62 -9.60 -13.30
CA LYS A 368 -21.61 -9.39 -14.34
C LYS A 368 -21.88 -8.20 -15.26
N SER A 369 -23.02 -7.51 -15.12
CA SER A 369 -23.23 -6.27 -15.87
C SER A 369 -22.13 -5.26 -15.53
N PHE A 370 -21.70 -4.45 -16.50
CA PHE A 370 -20.61 -3.49 -16.29
C PHE A 370 -20.88 -2.55 -15.11
N ASP A 371 -22.09 -1.99 -15.01
CA ASP A 371 -22.39 -0.97 -13.97
C ASP A 371 -22.34 -1.60 -12.56
N VAL A 372 -22.80 -2.84 -12.41
CA VAL A 372 -22.71 -3.58 -11.13
C VAL A 372 -21.27 -3.99 -10.84
N SER A 373 -20.53 -4.44 -11.86
CA SER A 373 -19.12 -4.84 -11.73
C SER A 373 -18.22 -3.65 -11.35
N ASP A 374 -18.42 -2.47 -11.94
CA ASP A 374 -17.70 -1.24 -11.57
C ASP A 374 -18.00 -0.83 -10.13
N LYS A 375 -19.28 -0.79 -9.74
CA LYS A 375 -19.70 -0.46 -8.37
C LYS A 375 -19.09 -1.44 -7.36
N HIS A 376 -19.15 -2.74 -7.66
CA HIS A 376 -18.55 -3.77 -6.84
C HIS A 376 -17.04 -3.57 -6.69
N SER A 377 -16.34 -3.39 -7.82
CA SER A 377 -14.88 -3.20 -7.87
C SER A 377 -14.43 -1.99 -7.05
N ARG A 378 -15.17 -0.88 -7.08
CA ARG A 378 -14.94 0.30 -6.23
C ARG A 378 -15.11 0.00 -4.76
N LYS A 379 -16.19 -0.71 -4.39
CA LYS A 379 -16.53 -0.99 -2.99
C LYS A 379 -15.49 -1.92 -2.36
N ILE A 380 -15.06 -2.96 -3.05
CA ILE A 380 -14.07 -3.92 -2.53
C ILE A 380 -12.60 -3.48 -2.68
N ARG A 381 -12.38 -2.35 -3.37
CA ARG A 381 -11.06 -1.77 -3.73
C ARG A 381 -10.21 -2.72 -4.57
N LEU A 382 -10.77 -3.16 -5.69
CA LEU A 382 -10.16 -4.13 -6.58
C LEU A 382 -8.83 -3.62 -7.14
N SER A 383 -7.74 -4.34 -6.85
CA SER A 383 -6.38 -3.93 -7.20
C SER A 383 -5.79 -4.67 -8.40
N TYR A 384 -6.23 -5.91 -8.63
CA TYR A 384 -5.81 -6.73 -9.75
C TYR A 384 -6.88 -7.75 -10.13
N LEU A 385 -6.85 -8.22 -11.38
CA LEU A 385 -7.83 -9.17 -11.93
C LEU A 385 -7.18 -10.06 -13.00
N ASN A 386 -7.65 -11.31 -13.13
CA ASN A 386 -7.18 -12.24 -14.16
C ASN A 386 -7.85 -11.97 -15.53
N PRO A 387 -7.14 -11.51 -16.57
CA PRO A 387 -7.74 -11.23 -17.88
C PRO A 387 -8.11 -12.50 -18.67
N ARG A 388 -7.67 -13.69 -18.24
CA ARG A 388 -7.87 -14.97 -18.96
C ARG A 388 -8.94 -15.85 -18.35
N HIS A 389 -9.21 -15.73 -17.04
CA HIS A 389 -10.24 -16.51 -16.38
C HIS A 389 -11.64 -16.07 -16.84
N HIS A 390 -12.44 -17.01 -17.34
CA HIS A 390 -13.79 -16.81 -17.91
C HIS A 390 -13.92 -15.53 -18.76
N GLN A 391 -13.16 -15.47 -19.88
CA GLN A 391 -13.10 -14.30 -20.78
C GLN A 391 -14.47 -13.75 -21.22
N SER A 392 -15.50 -14.60 -21.21
CA SER A 392 -16.89 -14.22 -21.47
C SER A 392 -17.40 -13.06 -20.60
N VAL A 393 -16.93 -12.89 -19.35
CA VAL A 393 -17.27 -11.70 -18.53
C VAL A 393 -16.78 -10.42 -19.20
N TYR A 394 -15.54 -10.44 -19.69
CA TYR A 394 -14.92 -9.28 -20.33
C TYR A 394 -15.56 -8.97 -21.68
N THR A 395 -15.84 -10.00 -22.48
CA THR A 395 -16.60 -9.85 -23.74
C THR A 395 -18.02 -9.31 -23.47
N HIS A 396 -18.64 -9.68 -22.35
CA HIS A 396 -19.93 -9.13 -21.96
C HIS A 396 -19.83 -7.63 -21.63
N TRP A 397 -18.80 -7.19 -20.92
CA TRP A 397 -18.58 -5.75 -20.68
C TRP A 397 -18.27 -4.98 -21.97
N GLU A 398 -17.46 -5.54 -22.86
CA GLU A 398 -17.14 -4.95 -24.16
C GLU A 398 -18.41 -4.75 -25.02
N SER A 399 -19.27 -5.76 -25.07
CA SER A 399 -20.50 -5.73 -25.88
C SER A 399 -21.61 -4.88 -25.27
N THR A 400 -21.81 -4.90 -23.96
CA THR A 400 -22.87 -4.14 -23.28
C THR A 400 -22.50 -2.68 -23.02
N LYS A 401 -21.20 -2.37 -22.96
CA LYS A 401 -20.67 -1.00 -22.85
C LYS A 401 -19.53 -0.81 -23.85
N PRO A 402 -19.84 -0.72 -25.16
CA PRO A 402 -18.82 -0.61 -26.21
C PRO A 402 -18.10 0.74 -26.21
N SER A 403 -18.65 1.77 -25.54
CA SER A 403 -18.02 3.07 -25.41
C SER A 403 -18.41 3.76 -24.10
N ILE A 404 -17.41 4.24 -23.36
CA ILE A 404 -17.53 5.00 -22.12
C ILE A 404 -16.67 6.25 -22.24
N LYS A 405 -17.21 7.30 -22.87
CA LYS A 405 -16.50 8.57 -23.13
C LYS A 405 -15.09 8.29 -23.68
N ASN A 406 -14.05 8.76 -22.98
CA ASN A 406 -12.65 8.62 -23.39
C ASN A 406 -11.99 7.32 -22.87
N TRP A 407 -12.71 6.50 -22.10
CA TRP A 407 -12.15 5.33 -21.42
C TRP A 407 -12.08 4.07 -22.28
N GLY A 408 -12.71 4.07 -23.46
CA GLY A 408 -12.84 2.86 -24.30
C GLY A 408 -14.12 2.10 -23.95
N ASN A 409 -14.06 0.77 -24.01
CA ASN A 409 -15.19 -0.10 -23.67
C ASN A 409 -15.23 -0.46 -22.16
N GLY A 410 -16.20 -1.26 -21.73
CA GLY A 410 -16.37 -1.66 -20.33
C GLY A 410 -15.17 -2.40 -19.74
N LYS A 411 -14.51 -3.27 -20.50
CA LYS A 411 -13.29 -3.96 -20.07
C LYS A 411 -12.12 -2.99 -19.93
N ASP A 412 -11.95 -2.10 -20.89
CA ASP A 412 -10.92 -1.07 -20.82
C ASP A 412 -11.11 -0.16 -19.62
N TYR A 413 -12.35 0.23 -19.34
CA TYR A 413 -12.67 1.04 -18.19
C TYR A 413 -12.25 0.34 -16.90
N ILE A 414 -12.73 -0.88 -16.63
CA ILE A 414 -12.37 -1.63 -15.42
C ILE A 414 -10.85 -1.83 -15.34
N GLY A 415 -10.24 -2.30 -16.42
CA GLY A 415 -8.79 -2.57 -16.49
C GLY A 415 -7.94 -1.36 -16.16
N LYS A 416 -8.32 -0.16 -16.64
CA LYS A 416 -7.60 1.09 -16.37
C LYS A 416 -7.78 1.58 -14.93
N HIS A 417 -8.80 1.12 -14.22
CA HIS A 417 -9.10 1.52 -12.84
C HIS A 417 -8.60 0.51 -11.79
N LEU A 418 -8.09 -0.66 -12.20
CA LEU A 418 -7.50 -1.64 -11.27
C LEU A 418 -6.33 -1.02 -10.49
N GLY A 419 -6.43 -1.04 -9.16
CA GLY A 419 -5.38 -0.52 -8.28
C GLY A 419 -5.41 1.00 -8.13
N TYR A 420 -4.25 1.60 -7.88
CA TYR A 420 -4.10 3.05 -7.82
C TYR A 420 -3.93 3.64 -9.22
N ARG A 421 -4.61 4.76 -9.49
CA ARG A 421 -4.45 5.57 -10.69
C ARG A 421 -4.49 7.03 -10.32
N TYR A 422 -3.32 7.61 -10.09
CA TYR A 422 -3.22 9.02 -9.70
C TYR A 422 -3.27 9.93 -10.92
N VAL A 423 -3.98 11.05 -10.81
CA VAL A 423 -4.04 12.11 -11.82
C VAL A 423 -3.61 13.41 -11.15
N LEU A 424 -2.50 14.01 -11.61
CA LEU A 424 -2.16 15.38 -11.21
C LEU A 424 -3.23 16.30 -11.78
N ARG A 425 -3.86 17.08 -10.91
CA ARG A 425 -4.95 17.99 -11.29
C ARG A 425 -4.44 19.40 -11.45
N GLU A 426 -3.80 19.93 -10.41
CA GLU A 426 -3.42 21.35 -10.36
C GLU A 426 -2.17 21.54 -9.49
N SER A 427 -1.46 22.63 -9.73
CA SER A 427 -0.40 23.12 -8.84
C SER A 427 -0.54 24.64 -8.67
N SER A 428 -0.17 25.15 -7.49
CA SER A 428 -0.20 26.59 -7.21
C SER A 428 0.76 26.97 -6.10
N LEU A 429 1.26 28.21 -6.11
CA LEU A 429 2.13 28.74 -5.07
C LEU A 429 1.41 29.86 -4.32
N ASN A 430 1.22 29.69 -3.01
CA ASN A 430 0.62 30.69 -2.13
C ASN A 430 1.51 30.87 -0.90
N ASN A 431 2.01 32.08 -0.64
CA ASN A 431 2.87 32.39 0.52
C ASN A 431 4.02 31.38 0.70
N ASN A 432 4.79 31.12 -0.37
CA ASN A 432 5.88 30.13 -0.42
C ASN A 432 5.48 28.66 -0.16
N ILE A 433 4.18 28.36 -0.09
CA ILE A 433 3.65 27.01 -0.01
C ILE A 433 3.23 26.58 -1.41
N LEU A 434 3.99 25.64 -1.98
CA LEU A 434 3.61 24.97 -3.22
C LEU A 434 2.56 23.91 -2.89
N ASN A 435 1.36 24.08 -3.45
CA ASN A 435 0.26 23.15 -3.35
C ASN A 435 0.25 22.29 -4.61
N ILE A 436 0.26 20.97 -4.46
CA ILE A 436 0.10 20.02 -5.56
C ILE A 436 -1.16 19.20 -5.28
N LYS A 437 -2.16 19.36 -6.13
CA LYS A 437 -3.44 18.68 -6.05
C LYS A 437 -3.46 17.51 -7.02
N PHE A 438 -3.83 16.33 -6.54
CA PHE A 438 -4.06 15.16 -7.37
C PHE A 438 -5.24 14.35 -6.85
N GLU A 439 -5.70 13.43 -7.68
CA GLU A 439 -6.84 12.56 -7.40
C GLU A 439 -6.44 11.11 -7.67
N ASN A 440 -6.87 10.18 -6.82
CA ASN A 440 -6.84 8.76 -7.18
C ASN A 440 -8.18 8.38 -7.82
N VAL A 441 -8.16 8.19 -9.14
CA VAL A 441 -9.34 7.72 -9.89
C VAL A 441 -9.41 6.20 -9.97
N GLY A 442 -8.40 5.48 -9.48
CA GLY A 442 -8.39 4.02 -9.42
C GLY A 442 -9.26 3.46 -8.29
N TYR A 443 -9.44 2.14 -8.29
CA TYR A 443 -10.26 1.45 -7.29
C TYR A 443 -9.57 1.28 -5.93
N ALA A 444 -8.24 1.28 -5.88
CA ALA A 444 -7.48 0.95 -4.67
C ALA A 444 -6.38 1.98 -4.34
N PRO A 445 -5.92 2.06 -3.08
CA PRO A 445 -4.70 2.80 -2.74
C PRO A 445 -3.43 2.10 -3.27
N SER A 446 -2.29 2.77 -3.11
CA SER A 446 -1.02 2.04 -3.05
C SER A 446 -0.92 1.29 -1.73
N TYR A 447 -0.44 0.05 -1.79
CA TYR A 447 -0.11 -0.74 -0.59
C TYR A 447 1.38 -0.66 -0.23
N LYS A 448 2.20 -0.10 -1.13
CA LYS A 448 3.64 0.11 -0.92
C LYS A 448 3.96 1.58 -0.75
N ASP A 449 4.96 1.87 0.08
CA ASP A 449 5.46 3.23 0.28
C ASP A 449 6.31 3.65 -0.91
N PHE A 450 6.09 4.87 -1.40
CA PHE A 450 6.85 5.44 -2.51
C PHE A 450 7.60 6.68 -2.04
N GLN A 451 8.77 6.92 -2.62
CA GLN A 451 9.52 8.14 -2.40
C GLN A 451 8.98 9.24 -3.31
N THR A 452 8.63 10.38 -2.74
CA THR A 452 8.11 11.54 -3.48
C THR A 452 9.15 12.66 -3.47
N LYS A 453 9.46 13.23 -4.63
CA LYS A 453 10.46 14.29 -4.82
C LYS A 453 9.87 15.48 -5.56
N LEU A 454 10.32 16.66 -5.16
CA LEU A 454 10.16 17.89 -5.91
C LEU A 454 11.53 18.31 -6.44
N ILE A 455 11.62 18.54 -7.75
CA ILE A 455 12.89 18.83 -8.43
C ILE A 455 12.78 20.18 -9.13
N PHE A 456 13.78 21.03 -8.96
CA PHE A 456 13.91 22.35 -9.56
C PHE A 456 15.07 22.31 -10.56
N LYS A 457 14.73 22.24 -11.84
CA LYS A 457 15.71 22.24 -12.92
C LYS A 457 15.85 23.67 -13.45
N PRO A 458 17.05 24.29 -13.37
CA PRO A 458 17.23 25.64 -13.89
C PRO A 458 16.97 25.68 -15.41
N THR A 459 16.31 26.75 -15.89
CA THR A 459 16.07 26.96 -17.33
C THR A 459 17.30 27.53 -18.06
N SER A 460 18.36 27.84 -17.32
CA SER A 460 19.65 28.32 -17.80
C SER A 460 20.76 27.51 -17.12
N SER A 461 22.03 27.89 -17.28
CA SER A 461 23.11 27.24 -16.53
C SER A 461 22.88 27.33 -15.02
N GLY A 462 23.20 26.26 -14.31
CA GLY A 462 23.03 26.17 -12.86
C GLY A 462 22.84 24.73 -12.39
N ASP A 463 22.83 24.56 -11.07
CA ASP A 463 22.65 23.25 -10.43
C ASP A 463 21.17 22.86 -10.35
N ILE A 464 20.90 21.57 -10.51
CA ILE A 464 19.58 20.99 -10.26
C ILE A 464 19.40 20.84 -8.76
N LEU A 465 18.29 21.37 -8.25
CA LEU A 465 17.95 21.31 -6.83
C LEU A 465 16.81 20.31 -6.63
N TYR A 466 16.76 19.62 -5.49
CA TYR A 466 15.63 18.76 -5.18
C TYR A 466 15.36 18.70 -3.68
N THR A 467 14.14 18.33 -3.33
CA THR A 467 13.76 18.00 -1.95
C THR A 467 12.86 16.77 -1.90
N GLN A 468 13.01 15.98 -0.84
CA GLN A 468 12.14 14.85 -0.54
C GLN A 468 10.88 15.39 0.13
N ILE A 469 9.72 14.91 -0.31
CA ILE A 469 8.44 15.23 0.29
C ILE A 469 8.08 14.14 1.28
N ASP A 470 7.95 14.51 2.55
CA ASP A 470 7.44 13.62 3.59
C ASP A 470 5.93 13.46 3.41
N THR A 471 5.52 12.31 2.90
CA THR A 471 4.12 11.98 2.58
C THR A 471 3.92 10.47 2.66
N ASN A 472 2.70 10.05 3.01
CA ASN A 472 2.30 8.65 3.00
C ASN A 472 1.39 8.38 1.79
N ASN A 473 1.93 7.76 0.73
CA ASN A 473 1.17 7.48 -0.50
C ASN A 473 0.02 6.47 -0.29
N LYS A 474 0.04 5.68 0.77
CA LYS A 474 -0.98 4.66 1.05
C LYS A 474 -2.31 5.27 1.47
N VAL A 475 -2.32 6.53 1.89
CA VAL A 475 -3.54 7.26 2.26
C VAL A 475 -4.07 8.17 1.16
N TRP A 476 -3.43 8.17 -0.03
CA TRP A 476 -3.81 8.98 -1.21
C TRP A 476 -5.11 8.50 -1.89
N CYS A 477 -6.13 8.17 -1.11
CA CYS A 477 -7.48 7.78 -1.53
C CYS A 477 -8.48 7.91 -0.36
N THR A 478 -8.09 8.58 0.72
CA THR A 478 -8.85 8.58 2.00
C THR A 478 -9.52 9.91 2.28
N SER A 479 -9.11 10.96 1.58
CA SER A 479 -9.77 12.25 1.61
C SER A 479 -11.15 12.24 0.93
N SER A 480 -11.95 13.27 1.23
CA SER A 480 -13.22 13.52 0.54
C SER A 480 -13.02 13.57 -0.98
N ASN A 481 -13.75 12.73 -1.71
CA ASN A 481 -13.69 12.58 -3.18
C ASN A 481 -12.35 12.06 -3.73
N ASN A 482 -11.52 11.39 -2.93
CA ASN A 482 -10.20 10.88 -3.34
C ASN A 482 -9.21 11.96 -3.83
N ILE A 483 -9.42 13.23 -3.46
CA ILE A 483 -8.57 14.37 -3.84
C ILE A 483 -7.61 14.70 -2.71
N GLU A 484 -6.32 14.69 -2.98
CA GLU A 484 -5.28 15.06 -2.02
C GLU A 484 -4.61 16.37 -2.43
N ILE A 485 -4.15 17.13 -1.44
CA ILE A 485 -3.37 18.36 -1.65
C ILE A 485 -2.09 18.29 -0.80
N LEU A 486 -0.96 18.06 -1.46
CA LEU A 486 0.34 18.17 -0.81
C LEU A 486 0.72 19.64 -0.67
N LYS A 487 1.05 20.06 0.55
CA LYS A 487 1.47 21.43 0.88
C LYS A 487 2.95 21.42 1.22
N ILE A 488 3.76 22.01 0.35
CA ILE A 488 5.22 21.96 0.42
C ILE A 488 5.72 23.37 0.74
N ASN A 489 6.24 23.56 1.94
CA ASN A 489 6.81 24.85 2.36
C ASN A 489 8.22 25.00 1.78
N LEU A 490 8.39 25.86 0.78
CA LEU A 490 9.66 26.03 0.08
C LEU A 490 10.74 26.65 0.98
N ASP A 491 10.37 27.49 1.97
CA ASP A 491 11.33 28.14 2.88
C ASP A 491 11.95 27.17 3.89
N GLN A 492 11.25 26.08 4.23
CA GLN A 492 11.69 25.10 5.23
C GLN A 492 12.16 23.78 4.62
N GLN A 493 11.48 23.28 3.58
CA GLN A 493 11.74 21.95 2.99
C GLN A 493 12.68 22.00 1.79
N ALA A 494 12.71 23.08 0.99
CA ALA A 494 13.62 23.17 -0.16
C ALA A 494 15.04 23.62 0.24
N VAL A 495 15.20 24.30 1.39
CA VAL A 495 16.47 24.89 1.84
C VAL A 495 17.34 23.89 2.64
N LYS A 496 16.77 22.83 3.22
CA LYS A 496 17.50 21.88 4.08
C LYS A 496 18.41 20.87 3.34
N ASN A 497 18.23 20.67 2.03
CA ASN A 497 18.92 19.62 1.25
C ASN A 497 19.76 20.12 0.06
N LEU A 498 20.13 21.40 0.03
CA LEU A 498 21.18 21.88 -0.88
C LEU A 498 22.54 21.40 -0.35
N SER A 499 22.95 20.18 -0.70
CA SER A 499 24.30 19.71 -0.40
C SER A 499 25.33 20.56 -1.14
N ASN A 500 26.36 20.99 -0.40
CA ASN A 500 27.52 21.82 -0.80
C ASN A 500 27.32 23.34 -0.71
N ASN A 501 27.64 23.90 0.46
CA ASN A 501 28.20 25.25 0.67
C ASN A 501 27.58 26.43 -0.11
N SER A 502 26.30 26.36 -0.44
CA SER A 502 25.61 27.47 -1.07
C SER A 502 24.28 27.71 -0.40
N LYS A 503 24.33 28.33 0.79
CA LYS A 503 23.17 29.05 1.38
C LYS A 503 22.71 30.26 0.51
N SER A 504 23.05 30.26 -0.78
CA SER A 504 22.98 31.38 -1.71
C SER A 504 22.45 31.02 -3.12
N ASN A 505 21.85 29.84 -3.36
CA ASN A 505 21.58 29.36 -4.73
C ASN A 505 20.13 29.44 -5.24
N PHE A 506 19.17 29.90 -4.44
CA PHE A 506 17.88 30.36 -4.99
C PHE A 506 17.99 31.86 -5.31
N LYS A 507 18.63 32.23 -6.43
CA LYS A 507 18.86 33.64 -6.80
C LYS A 507 18.49 33.90 -8.25
N ASN A 508 17.66 34.92 -8.49
CA ASN A 508 17.41 35.57 -9.79
C ASN A 508 17.38 34.63 -10.99
N GLN A 509 16.68 33.50 -10.84
CA GLN A 509 16.64 32.46 -11.86
C GLN A 509 15.25 31.84 -11.92
N LYS A 510 14.97 31.28 -13.08
CA LYS A 510 13.78 30.53 -13.41
C LYS A 510 14.09 29.03 -13.40
N TYR A 511 13.21 28.27 -12.77
CA TYR A 511 13.30 26.82 -12.66
C TYR A 511 12.03 26.17 -13.19
N ASP A 512 12.20 25.11 -13.95
CA ASP A 512 11.15 24.14 -14.20
C ASP A 512 10.99 23.27 -12.95
N VAL A 513 9.77 23.19 -12.44
CA VAL A 513 9.42 22.43 -11.24
C VAL A 513 8.83 21.09 -11.67
N TYR A 514 9.43 20.00 -11.21
CA TYR A 514 8.98 18.64 -11.50
C TYR A 514 8.57 17.89 -10.24
N PHE A 515 7.57 17.03 -10.40
CA PHE A 515 7.07 16.12 -9.38
C PHE A 515 7.35 14.67 -9.80
N LEU A 516 8.08 13.94 -8.95
CA LEU A 516 8.49 12.57 -9.20
C LEU A 516 8.09 11.68 -8.03
N VAL A 517 7.46 10.54 -8.34
CA VAL A 517 7.18 9.47 -7.39
C VAL A 517 7.91 8.22 -7.86
N ASN A 518 8.64 7.56 -6.98
CA ASN A 518 9.45 6.38 -7.29
C ASN A 518 9.28 5.30 -6.22
N ASP A 519 9.12 4.06 -6.65
CA ASP A 519 9.22 2.91 -5.76
C ASP A 519 10.69 2.54 -5.55
N VAL A 520 11.21 2.85 -4.36
CA VAL A 520 12.59 2.57 -3.97
C VAL A 520 12.91 1.07 -3.94
N LYS A 521 11.92 0.18 -3.80
CA LYS A 521 12.15 -1.27 -3.80
C LYS A 521 12.39 -1.79 -5.22
N THR A 522 11.64 -1.29 -6.20
CA THR A 522 11.74 -1.75 -7.59
C THR A 522 12.61 -0.84 -8.46
N GLN A 523 12.96 0.36 -7.97
CA GLN A 523 13.59 1.44 -8.71
C GLN A 523 12.74 1.97 -9.88
N VAL A 524 11.45 1.64 -9.90
CA VAL A 524 10.50 2.08 -10.93
C VAL A 524 9.87 3.41 -10.56
N ASN A 525 9.79 4.33 -11.53
CA ASN A 525 9.01 5.54 -11.36
C ASN A 525 7.51 5.24 -11.48
N ILE A 526 6.73 5.75 -10.54
CA ILE A 526 5.27 5.62 -10.55
C ILE A 526 4.70 6.68 -11.49
N LYS A 527 4.06 6.22 -12.56
CA LYS A 527 3.42 7.08 -13.54
C LYS A 527 2.04 7.50 -13.10
N PHE A 528 1.67 8.72 -13.47
CA PHE A 528 0.35 9.29 -13.24
C PHE A 528 -0.41 9.28 -14.57
N ALA A 529 -1.73 9.24 -14.51
CA ALA A 529 -2.62 9.29 -15.66
C ALA A 529 -2.72 10.72 -16.20
N ASN A 530 -1.60 11.25 -16.67
CA ASN A 530 -1.52 12.57 -17.30
C ASN A 530 -0.95 12.46 -18.71
N THR A 531 -1.49 13.24 -19.66
CA THR A 531 -0.96 13.32 -21.03
C THR A 531 0.33 14.11 -21.13
N ASN A 532 0.65 14.89 -20.07
CA ASN A 532 1.90 15.64 -19.95
C ASN A 532 3.11 14.71 -20.09
N THR A 533 4.14 15.15 -20.80
CA THR A 533 5.36 14.37 -21.01
C THR A 533 6.03 14.00 -19.70
N PHE A 534 6.23 12.70 -19.48
CA PHE A 534 6.96 12.17 -18.34
C PHE A 534 8.48 12.14 -18.62
N ASN A 535 9.27 12.74 -17.75
CA ASN A 535 10.73 12.64 -17.79
C ASN A 535 11.22 11.57 -16.81
N ASN A 536 12.00 10.58 -17.27
CA ASN A 536 12.46 9.48 -16.41
C ASN A 536 13.40 9.93 -15.26
N GLN A 537 14.07 11.06 -15.38
CA GLN A 537 14.95 11.59 -14.34
C GLN A 537 14.22 12.56 -13.40
N TYR A 538 13.28 13.35 -13.93
CA TYR A 538 12.68 14.47 -13.20
C TYR A 538 11.21 14.29 -12.85
N GLY A 539 10.47 13.41 -13.54
CA GLY A 539 9.04 13.21 -13.36
C GLY A 539 8.19 14.09 -14.27
N TYR A 540 7.00 14.49 -13.80
CA TYR A 540 6.11 15.39 -14.53
C TYR A 540 6.45 16.84 -14.20
N LYS A 541 6.61 17.69 -15.23
CA LYS A 541 6.70 19.14 -15.03
C LYS A 541 5.33 19.64 -14.55
N ILE A 542 5.28 20.24 -13.36
CA ILE A 542 4.05 20.76 -12.76
C ILE A 542 3.92 22.27 -12.88
N GLY A 543 5.00 22.95 -13.24
CA GLY A 543 5.02 24.39 -13.48
C GLY A 543 6.42 24.94 -13.54
N GLU A 544 6.50 26.25 -13.42
CA GLU A 544 7.71 27.02 -13.51
C GLU A 544 7.72 28.08 -12.41
N ILE A 545 8.83 28.18 -11.68
CA ILE A 545 8.99 29.14 -10.60
C ILE A 545 10.11 30.12 -10.96
N THR A 546 9.84 31.42 -10.83
CA THR A 546 10.84 32.48 -10.99
C THR A 546 11.08 33.12 -9.63
N ILE A 547 12.35 33.19 -9.24
CA ILE A 547 12.75 33.65 -7.91
C ILE A 547 13.50 34.96 -8.09
N SER A 548 12.93 36.06 -7.59
CA SER A 548 13.51 37.38 -7.70
C SER A 548 13.95 37.85 -6.31
N ASN A 549 15.23 38.22 -6.16
CA ASN A 549 15.70 38.93 -4.98
C ASN A 549 15.11 40.34 -4.99
N SER A 550 14.09 40.58 -4.16
CA SER A 550 13.61 41.92 -3.86
C SER A 550 14.61 42.64 -2.93
N ALA A 551 15.70 43.14 -3.51
CA ALA A 551 16.40 44.30 -2.99
C ALA A 551 16.18 45.46 -3.96
N ALA A 552 15.66 46.58 -3.44
CA ALA A 552 15.29 47.82 -4.12
C ALA A 552 13.89 47.88 -4.77
N ALA A 553 12.86 48.06 -3.92
CA ALA A 553 11.73 48.91 -4.29
C ALA A 553 11.66 50.06 -3.28
N SER A 554 12.11 51.24 -3.70
CA SER A 554 12.00 52.50 -2.97
C SER A 554 10.52 52.88 -2.81
N PRO A 555 10.09 53.54 -1.71
CA PRO A 555 8.69 53.89 -1.52
C PRO A 555 8.26 54.96 -2.52
N SER A 556 7.53 54.54 -3.56
CA SER A 556 6.83 55.45 -4.46
C SER A 556 5.48 55.80 -3.85
N THR A 557 5.36 57.03 -3.36
CA THR A 557 4.12 57.72 -3.02
C THR A 557 3.15 57.66 -4.19
N ARG A 558 1.96 57.10 -3.98
CA ARG A 558 0.87 57.19 -4.95
C ARG A 558 -0.37 57.81 -4.32
N THR A 559 -0.65 59.01 -4.81
CA THR A 559 -1.81 59.86 -4.59
C THR A 559 -3.10 59.12 -4.94
N VAL A 560 -4.08 59.15 -4.04
CA VAL A 560 -5.42 58.60 -4.24
C VAL A 560 -6.28 59.66 -4.94
N THR A 561 -6.67 59.39 -6.19
CA THR A 561 -7.73 60.15 -6.86
C THR A 561 -9.00 59.31 -6.90
N SER A 562 -10.05 59.87 -6.32
CA SER A 562 -11.39 59.30 -6.17
C SER A 562 -12.18 59.32 -7.49
N THR A 563 -12.77 58.18 -7.86
CA THR A 563 -14.00 58.13 -8.66
C THR A 563 -15.00 57.14 -8.05
N ARG A 564 -16.26 57.58 -8.01
CA ARG A 564 -17.37 57.09 -7.20
C ARG A 564 -18.33 56.23 -8.03
N LYS A 565 -19.16 55.47 -7.28
CA LYS A 565 -20.47 54.84 -7.61
C LYS A 565 -20.39 53.41 -8.19
N SER A 566 -21.23 52.45 -7.78
CA SER A 566 -22.46 52.49 -6.97
C SER A 566 -22.80 51.11 -6.38
N THR A 567 -23.61 51.13 -5.30
CA THR A 567 -24.60 50.12 -4.85
C THR A 567 -24.04 48.82 -4.23
N THR A 568 -24.44 48.31 -3.06
CA THR A 568 -25.61 48.58 -2.20
C THR A 568 -25.28 48.07 -0.78
N THR A 569 -25.60 48.85 0.26
CA THR A 569 -25.51 48.47 1.68
C THR A 569 -26.73 47.68 2.14
N ILE A 570 -26.52 46.56 2.85
CA ILE A 570 -27.36 46.19 4.01
C ILE A 570 -26.42 45.78 5.16
N ARG A 571 -26.58 46.50 6.28
CA ARG A 571 -25.88 46.32 7.56
C ARG A 571 -26.39 45.08 8.29
N ARG A 572 -25.51 44.42 9.05
CA ARG A 572 -25.84 44.04 10.44
C ARG A 572 -24.59 43.99 11.31
N ASN A 573 -24.81 44.43 12.55
CA ASN A 573 -23.85 44.91 13.53
C ASN A 573 -22.99 43.80 14.16
N GLU A 574 -21.73 44.12 14.40
CA GLU A 574 -20.98 43.66 15.57
C GLU A 574 -21.50 44.45 16.80
N PRO A 575 -21.60 43.86 18.00
CA PRO A 575 -20.50 44.08 18.95
C PRO A 575 -20.24 42.94 19.97
N THR A 576 -18.94 42.68 20.17
CA THR A 576 -18.20 42.38 21.42
C THR A 576 -18.88 41.73 22.64
N SER A 577 -18.32 40.60 23.10
CA SER A 577 -17.90 40.41 24.51
C SER A 577 -17.04 39.14 24.71
N THR A 578 -16.01 39.30 25.53
CA THR A 578 -14.97 38.39 26.00
C THR A 578 -15.46 37.21 26.86
N SER A 579 -15.02 35.97 26.53
CA SER A 579 -14.50 35.01 27.52
C SER A 579 -13.59 33.97 26.85
N LYS A 580 -12.40 33.76 27.41
CA LYS A 580 -11.41 32.75 27.00
C LYS A 580 -11.74 31.42 27.68
N ASP A 581 -12.71 30.68 27.18
CA ASP A 581 -12.80 29.24 27.48
C ASP A 581 -13.28 28.49 26.24
N LEU A 582 -12.48 27.52 25.80
CA LEU A 582 -12.80 26.71 24.63
C LEU A 582 -14.02 25.82 24.95
N PRO A 583 -14.97 25.63 24.02
CA PRO A 583 -16.11 24.73 24.20
C PRO A 583 -15.67 23.34 24.66
N VAL A 584 -16.38 22.81 25.66
CA VAL A 584 -16.08 21.50 26.27
C VAL A 584 -16.71 20.37 25.46
N SER A 585 -15.96 19.30 25.23
CA SER A 585 -16.33 18.14 24.42
C SER A 585 -15.94 16.82 25.11
N THR A 586 -16.69 15.76 24.87
CA THR A 586 -16.31 14.39 25.29
C THR A 586 -15.74 13.55 24.14
N ASP A 587 -15.74 14.06 22.91
CA ASP A 587 -15.29 13.37 21.70
C ASP A 587 -14.06 14.05 21.07
N GLU A 588 -14.21 15.19 20.40
CA GLU A 588 -13.11 15.86 19.70
C GLU A 588 -12.53 17.05 20.50
N CYS A 589 -11.23 17.29 20.38
CA CYS A 589 -10.48 18.35 21.05
C CYS A 589 -9.27 18.83 20.24
N GLY A 590 -8.65 19.92 20.67
CA GLY A 590 -7.43 20.43 20.05
C GLY A 590 -7.64 21.72 19.24
N ALA A 591 -6.54 22.33 18.83
CA ALA A 591 -6.55 23.63 18.15
C ALA A 591 -7.30 23.60 16.80
N SER A 592 -7.34 22.45 16.12
CA SER A 592 -8.01 22.25 14.83
C SER A 592 -9.53 22.38 14.92
N VAL A 593 -10.12 21.96 16.04
CA VAL A 593 -11.57 22.02 16.28
C VAL A 593 -11.94 23.14 17.27
N GLY A 594 -10.96 23.74 17.93
CA GLY A 594 -11.16 24.81 18.91
C GLY A 594 -11.92 24.36 20.15
N LYS A 595 -11.81 23.08 20.55
CA LYS A 595 -12.54 22.49 21.69
C LYS A 595 -11.58 21.89 22.71
N ARG A 596 -11.96 21.89 23.99
CA ARG A 596 -11.24 21.20 25.08
C ARG A 596 -12.04 20.01 25.59
N CYS A 597 -11.36 19.00 26.10
CA CYS A 597 -12.01 17.84 26.68
C CYS A 597 -12.69 18.17 28.02
N ALA A 598 -13.76 17.42 28.31
CA ALA A 598 -14.42 17.44 29.60
C ALA A 598 -13.44 17.10 30.73
N LYS A 599 -13.69 17.66 31.92
CA LYS A 599 -12.85 17.47 33.10
C LYS A 599 -12.61 15.98 33.38
N GLY A 600 -11.34 15.60 33.52
CA GLY A 600 -10.89 14.22 33.71
C GLY A 600 -10.66 13.42 32.43
N LEU A 601 -10.78 14.04 31.23
CA LEU A 601 -10.45 13.45 29.94
C LEU A 601 -9.21 14.13 29.35
N CYS A 602 -8.32 13.33 28.77
CA CYS A 602 -7.11 13.76 28.08
C CYS A 602 -7.40 14.02 26.61
N CYS A 603 -6.76 15.04 26.04
CA CYS A 603 -6.83 15.31 24.60
C CYS A 603 -5.65 14.63 23.90
N SER A 604 -5.90 13.57 23.15
CA SER A 604 -4.85 12.85 22.42
C SER A 604 -4.18 13.74 21.38
N LYS A 605 -2.99 13.36 20.92
CA LYS A 605 -2.30 14.04 19.80
C LYS A 605 -3.11 14.07 18.49
N TYR A 606 -4.14 13.23 18.39
CA TYR A 606 -5.03 13.11 17.24
C TYR A 606 -6.32 13.93 17.38
N GLY A 607 -6.46 14.69 18.47
CA GLY A 607 -7.60 15.57 18.70
C GLY A 607 -8.84 14.85 19.21
N TRP A 608 -8.65 13.78 20.00
CA TRP A 608 -9.75 13.02 20.61
C TRP A 608 -9.66 13.01 22.13
N CYS A 609 -10.81 13.01 22.81
CA CYS A 609 -10.95 12.97 24.26
C CYS A 609 -11.05 11.54 24.77
N GLY A 610 -10.29 11.20 25.81
CA GLY A 610 -10.35 9.86 26.42
C GLY A 610 -9.55 9.73 27.70
N LYS A 611 -9.67 8.60 28.39
CA LYS A 611 -8.99 8.33 29.67
C LYS A 611 -7.86 7.30 29.60
N SER A 612 -7.72 6.56 28.49
CA SER A 612 -6.68 5.53 28.36
C SER A 612 -5.31 6.15 28.06
N SER A 613 -4.26 5.34 28.18
CA SER A 613 -2.88 5.71 27.84
C SER A 613 -2.76 6.38 26.47
N ASP A 614 -3.51 5.89 25.48
CA ASP A 614 -3.45 6.40 24.10
C ASP A 614 -3.88 7.86 23.96
N TYR A 615 -4.69 8.34 24.91
CA TYR A 615 -5.15 9.72 24.99
C TYR A 615 -4.33 10.55 25.96
N CYS A 616 -3.88 9.91 27.05
CA CYS A 616 -3.32 10.58 28.21
C CYS A 616 -1.79 10.63 28.27
N ASP A 617 -1.10 9.76 27.54
CA ASP A 617 0.35 9.60 27.63
C ASP A 617 1.06 10.44 26.54
N ASN A 618 2.16 9.93 25.96
CA ASN A 618 3.06 10.72 25.12
C ASN A 618 2.35 11.47 23.96
N ASN A 619 2.54 12.80 23.94
CA ASN A 619 1.95 13.78 23.01
C ASN A 619 0.48 14.17 23.26
N CYS A 620 -0.07 13.91 24.44
CA CYS A 620 -1.33 14.51 24.85
C CYS A 620 -1.28 16.06 24.82
N GLN A 621 -2.32 16.68 24.25
CA GLN A 621 -2.44 18.12 24.04
C GLN A 621 -2.95 18.82 25.31
N SER A 622 -2.03 19.21 26.19
CA SER A 622 -2.34 19.72 27.53
C SER A 622 -3.15 21.03 27.59
N GLU A 623 -3.20 21.81 26.50
CA GLU A 623 -4.06 23.01 26.42
C GLU A 623 -5.54 22.65 26.21
N PHE A 624 -5.82 21.40 25.84
CA PHE A 624 -7.13 20.92 25.44
C PHE A 624 -7.59 19.68 26.23
N GLY A 625 -6.86 19.19 27.24
CA GLY A 625 -7.29 18.08 28.10
C GLY A 625 -6.35 17.75 29.26
N ASP A 626 -6.79 16.89 30.17
CA ASP A 626 -6.15 16.56 31.46
C ASP A 626 -5.10 15.44 31.33
N CYS A 627 -4.02 15.69 30.56
CA CYS A 627 -2.96 14.72 30.28
C CYS A 627 -2.33 14.09 31.55
N ARG A 628 -2.04 12.78 31.50
CA ARG A 628 -1.36 12.09 32.60
C ARG A 628 0.13 12.44 32.61
N LYS A 629 0.69 12.54 33.81
CA LYS A 629 2.15 12.56 33.98
C LYS A 629 2.66 11.14 33.78
N SER A 630 3.70 10.98 32.97
CA SER A 630 4.42 9.72 32.85
C SER A 630 4.87 9.23 34.23
N LEU A 631 4.44 8.01 34.59
CA LEU A 631 4.81 7.36 35.85
C LEU A 631 6.14 6.61 35.78
N ASN A 632 6.88 6.68 34.65
CA ASN A 632 8.11 5.90 34.47
C ASN A 632 9.33 6.69 33.97
N ASP A 633 9.40 8.00 34.22
CA ASP A 633 10.70 8.68 34.30
C ASP A 633 10.57 9.90 35.20
N LYS A 634 11.00 9.74 36.45
CA LYS A 634 10.92 10.79 37.48
C LYS A 634 11.78 11.97 37.01
N ASP A 635 11.12 13.12 36.87
CA ASP A 635 11.70 14.46 36.70
C ASP A 635 12.06 14.93 35.28
N ARG A 636 11.62 14.28 34.19
CA ARG A 636 11.84 14.80 32.82
C ARG A 636 10.65 15.59 32.25
N CYS A 637 10.94 16.64 31.48
CA CYS A 637 9.96 17.46 30.77
C CYS A 637 10.51 18.00 29.45
N GLY A 638 9.67 18.67 28.66
CA GLY A 638 10.08 19.29 27.39
C GLY A 638 9.39 18.68 26.18
N GLN A 639 9.74 19.18 25.00
CA GLN A 639 9.18 18.74 23.74
C GLN A 639 9.37 17.23 23.53
N GLY A 640 8.26 16.50 23.35
CA GLY A 640 8.25 15.04 23.19
C GLY A 640 8.28 14.24 24.50
N VAL A 641 8.43 14.89 25.66
CA VAL A 641 8.45 14.24 26.99
C VAL A 641 7.20 14.58 27.80
N GLY A 642 6.81 15.85 27.88
CA GLY A 642 5.62 16.29 28.61
C GLY A 642 5.86 17.49 29.54
N ARG A 643 4.83 17.87 30.30
CA ARG A 643 4.90 18.98 31.28
C ARG A 643 5.24 18.48 32.68
N CYS A 644 5.87 19.34 33.47
CA CYS A 644 6.09 19.13 34.89
C CYS A 644 4.80 19.16 35.70
N ALA A 645 4.91 18.67 36.92
CA ALA A 645 3.84 18.75 37.90
C ALA A 645 3.36 20.19 38.13
N PRO A 646 2.05 20.42 38.40
CA PRO A 646 1.57 21.73 38.82
C PRO A 646 2.42 22.26 39.99
N GLY A 647 2.88 23.50 39.88
CA GLY A 647 3.80 24.11 40.83
C GLY A 647 5.29 23.88 40.55
N TYR A 648 5.67 23.12 39.51
CA TYR A 648 7.04 22.87 39.11
C TYR A 648 7.36 23.51 37.75
N CYS A 649 8.60 23.94 37.61
CA CYS A 649 9.17 24.54 36.43
C CYS A 649 9.87 23.47 35.58
N CYS A 650 9.92 23.70 34.27
CA CYS A 650 10.64 22.83 33.34
C CYS A 650 11.91 23.54 32.90
N SER A 651 13.08 23.06 33.33
CA SER A 651 14.37 23.66 32.97
C SER A 651 14.61 23.55 31.47
N LYS A 652 15.52 24.36 30.92
CA LYS A 652 15.97 24.25 29.52
C LYS A 652 16.52 22.86 29.16
N TYR A 653 16.99 22.12 30.15
CA TYR A 653 17.54 20.77 29.99
C TYR A 653 16.48 19.66 30.04
N GLY A 654 15.21 20.05 30.14
CA GLY A 654 14.10 19.11 30.16
C GLY A 654 14.00 18.35 31.47
N TRP A 655 14.21 19.05 32.58
CA TRP A 655 14.02 18.52 33.94
C TRP A 655 13.00 19.33 34.73
N CYS A 656 12.26 18.66 35.61
CA CYS A 656 11.26 19.26 36.48
C CYS A 656 11.83 19.62 37.84
N GLY A 657 11.64 20.85 38.26
CA GLY A 657 12.10 21.31 39.58
C GLY A 657 11.49 22.65 39.97
N LYS A 658 11.73 23.07 41.21
CA LYS A 658 11.24 24.36 41.75
C LYS A 658 12.35 25.38 42.01
N THR A 659 13.61 25.02 41.73
CA THR A 659 14.75 25.91 41.97
C THR A 659 14.87 26.94 40.86
N SER A 660 15.63 28.01 41.08
CA SER A 660 15.98 28.99 40.04
C SER A 660 16.56 28.34 38.77
N ASP A 661 17.26 27.21 38.90
CA ASP A 661 17.83 26.48 37.75
C ASP A 661 16.75 25.86 36.85
N HIS A 662 15.57 25.63 37.42
CA HIS A 662 14.41 25.10 36.71
C HIS A 662 13.44 26.22 36.31
N CYS A 663 13.28 27.24 37.15
CA CYS A 663 12.29 28.31 37.04
C CYS A 663 12.80 29.62 36.45
N GLY A 664 14.12 29.76 36.32
CA GLY A 664 14.80 30.98 35.89
C GLY A 664 14.85 31.16 34.37
N VAL A 665 15.85 31.92 33.90
CA VAL A 665 16.00 32.25 32.48
C VAL A 665 16.20 30.97 31.67
N GLU A 666 15.45 30.85 30.55
CA GLU A 666 15.38 29.65 29.69
C GLU A 666 14.55 28.47 30.24
N CYS A 667 13.82 28.65 31.34
CA CYS A 667 12.71 27.76 31.68
C CYS A 667 11.74 27.64 30.48
N GLN A 668 11.24 26.43 30.21
CA GLN A 668 10.36 26.15 29.08
C GLN A 668 8.88 26.35 29.47
N PRO A 669 8.24 27.51 29.15
CA PRO A 669 6.92 27.88 29.70
C PRO A 669 5.78 27.00 29.18
N LYS A 670 5.99 26.32 28.04
CA LYS A 670 5.05 25.31 27.53
C LYS A 670 5.03 24.04 28.37
N TYR A 671 6.06 23.81 29.19
CA TYR A 671 6.29 22.56 29.90
C TYR A 671 6.43 22.71 31.42
N GLY A 672 6.41 23.92 31.97
CA GLY A 672 6.38 24.19 33.41
C GLY A 672 5.95 25.63 33.69
N ILE A 673 5.88 26.03 34.95
CA ILE A 673 5.51 27.41 35.33
C ILE A 673 6.80 28.23 35.39
N CYS A 674 7.05 29.12 34.44
CA CYS A 674 8.28 29.92 34.40
C CYS A 674 8.03 31.34 34.90
N GLY A 675 8.99 31.94 35.60
CA GLY A 675 8.92 33.37 35.98
C GLY A 675 8.41 33.68 37.39
N ASN A 676 8.39 32.71 38.30
CA ASN A 676 8.11 32.95 39.74
C ASN A 676 9.40 32.86 40.58
N TYR A 677 10.43 33.65 40.26
CA TYR A 677 11.55 34.02 41.15
C TYR A 677 12.21 35.30 40.66
#